data_AF-A0A2S3QT02-F1
#
_entry.id   AF-A0A2S3QT02-F1
#
_cell.length_a   1.000
_cell.length_b   1.000
_cell.length_c   1.000
_cell.angle_alpha   90.00
_cell.angle_beta   90.00
_cell.angle_gamma   90.00
#
_symmetry.space_group_name_H-M   'P 1'
#
loop_
_entity.id
_entity.type
_entity.pdbx_description
1 polymer ?
#
loop_
_entity_poly.entity_id
_entity_poly.type
_entity_poly.pdbx_seq_one_letter_code
_entity_poly.pdbx_strand_id
1 'polypeptide(L)'
;MKKLAFISLLLLSSAAISNPKMNVLPSLEWQKNELEMKVHDKLQRGTGVILGHEHFFVDVEIVTNTPETPNFSIPLNPAPQGSNGGVNGKDGNTLDMSDDAEMAKSDEEKKTKSDAEIKFTNDVPETDYGESIVFSRLGMEAPLIDDFNDFSPSGKILLTMGDSSKDKMNQMKEDFSKEKEKLVEQIKKLKDATKAKPSMIEQMWKYNTSIDIFKNISEINISVRLPNDIAMDERVRIEGLIKSIKLGVNDITPNFKFSYTINVPQKEDVISKGDFLKALSSVSNIIAIVLGVLLIGFVGNRLISRFFELNSASQAGGNFTMQSDKSESDDESGAGEMISAGGGSGDGLAGVHSLNGIERFKVFANNTPQEAILLVKKWIAQDSKSGHAALRALVQQIDNSALADVFKMLSEPEKATWRDLLNKPLTANELSIANDFISNQIVQSVILPSVIEDPNTYDLLLKLNADMINQIYEKDPYIVSLVLNALSESFIAEVLSSCEPETVDQILMSSVIIQESEVRDNQARIKEVLSQYVESKSKLPFVEKLYDILPNVSSAVERSIFNTLKQNINVEEFTQLSQKNFPSELVRELPTKFLKESLATYDLGKKVSLLFAMDENERMYYLDLFAPDGTKARDLMQIEFESVERDEMRKSKILAGRDDSWRDFVKFVRTRITKEKDEKTEIENLVHTWALDLYGSGETQTELKVA
;
A
#
# COMPACT_ATOMS: atom_id res chain seq x y z
N MET A 1 -51.94 14.21 1.81
CA MET A 1 -50.89 14.83 0.97
C MET A 1 -49.52 14.12 1.05
N LYS A 2 -48.97 13.81 2.23
CA LYS A 2 -47.64 13.17 2.35
C LYS A 2 -47.47 11.81 1.63
N LYS A 3 -48.50 10.96 1.59
CA LYS A 3 -48.47 9.68 0.85
C LYS A 3 -48.46 9.83 -0.68
N LEU A 4 -49.07 10.90 -1.21
CA LEU A 4 -49.14 11.17 -2.64
C LEU A 4 -47.83 11.75 -3.17
N ALA A 5 -47.14 12.57 -2.37
CA ALA A 5 -45.79 13.05 -2.68
C ALA A 5 -44.76 11.90 -2.71
N PHE A 6 -44.87 10.93 -1.80
CA PHE A 6 -43.96 9.79 -1.74
C PHE A 6 -44.15 8.83 -2.92
N ILE A 7 -45.39 8.59 -3.35
CA ILE A 7 -45.70 7.76 -4.53
C ILE A 7 -45.25 8.46 -5.83
N SER A 8 -45.39 9.79 -5.91
CA SER A 8 -44.89 10.55 -7.07
C SER A 8 -43.36 10.53 -7.16
N LEU A 9 -42.65 10.55 -6.02
CA LEU A 9 -41.18 10.45 -5.98
C LEU A 9 -40.67 9.06 -6.38
N LEU A 10 -41.44 8.01 -6.06
CA LEU A 10 -41.14 6.62 -6.41
C LEU A 10 -41.40 6.32 -7.90
N LEU A 11 -42.38 6.98 -8.51
CA LEU A 11 -42.67 6.87 -9.95
C LEU A 11 -41.68 7.67 -10.81
N LEU A 12 -41.10 8.76 -10.30
CA LEU A 12 -40.05 9.51 -10.99
C LEU A 12 -38.68 8.80 -10.96
N SER A 13 -38.39 8.02 -9.92
CA SER A 13 -37.12 7.28 -9.79
C SER A 13 -37.09 5.98 -10.60
N SER A 14 -38.25 5.41 -10.95
CA SER A 14 -38.36 4.21 -11.79
C SER A 14 -38.26 4.50 -13.29
N ALA A 15 -38.48 5.75 -13.71
CA ALA A 15 -38.27 6.17 -15.10
C ALA A 15 -36.79 6.38 -15.47
N ALA A 16 -35.88 6.51 -14.49
CA ALA A 16 -34.46 6.72 -14.73
C ALA A 16 -33.65 5.42 -14.94
N ILE A 17 -34.23 4.24 -14.67
CA ILE A 17 -33.50 2.96 -14.63
C ILE A 17 -33.59 2.17 -15.97
N SER A 18 -34.29 2.68 -16.99
CA SER A 18 -34.53 1.95 -18.24
C SER A 18 -33.51 2.19 -19.37
N ASN A 19 -32.34 2.78 -19.11
CA ASN A 19 -31.28 2.93 -20.13
C ASN A 19 -30.07 2.01 -19.85
N PRO A 20 -29.98 0.82 -20.49
CA PRO A 20 -28.93 -0.16 -20.24
C PRO A 20 -27.61 0.14 -20.98
N LYS A 21 -27.23 1.42 -21.12
CA LYS A 21 -26.00 1.84 -21.82
C LYS A 21 -25.20 2.90 -21.05
N MET A 22 -24.98 2.72 -19.76
CA MET A 22 -23.97 3.48 -19.03
C MET A 22 -22.95 2.54 -18.39
N ASN A 23 -21.94 2.18 -19.18
CA ASN A 23 -20.63 1.85 -18.62
C ASN A 23 -20.06 3.15 -18.06
N VAL A 24 -20.07 3.29 -16.74
CA VAL A 24 -19.41 4.40 -16.05
C VAL A 24 -17.91 4.16 -16.14
N LEU A 25 -17.29 4.78 -17.14
CA LEU A 25 -15.85 4.91 -17.31
C LEU A 25 -15.51 6.42 -17.22
N PRO A 26 -14.28 6.79 -16.83
CA PRO A 26 -13.87 8.20 -16.70
C PRO A 26 -14.19 8.94 -17.99
N SER A 27 -15.14 9.88 -17.92
CA SER A 27 -15.59 10.62 -19.09
C SER A 27 -14.43 11.46 -19.62
N LEU A 28 -14.46 11.72 -20.93
CA LEU A 28 -13.52 12.66 -21.58
C LEU A 28 -13.54 14.03 -20.86
N GLU A 29 -14.66 14.39 -20.22
CA GLU A 29 -14.80 15.55 -19.34
C GLU A 29 -13.89 15.49 -18.11
N TRP A 30 -13.71 14.32 -17.49
CA TRP A 30 -12.79 14.18 -16.35
C TRP A 30 -11.33 14.39 -16.79
N GLN A 31 -10.92 13.76 -17.91
CA GLN A 31 -9.59 13.97 -18.47
C GLN A 31 -9.36 15.43 -18.88
N LYS A 32 -10.40 16.08 -19.40
CA LYS A 32 -10.40 17.51 -19.75
C LYS A 32 -10.18 18.37 -18.51
N ASN A 33 -10.95 18.18 -17.46
CA ASN A 33 -10.81 18.95 -16.22
C ASN A 33 -9.42 18.75 -15.58
N GLU A 34 -8.89 17.52 -15.59
CA GLU A 34 -7.54 17.25 -15.06
C GLU A 34 -6.46 17.95 -15.89
N LEU A 35 -6.58 17.95 -17.22
CA LEU A 35 -5.65 18.64 -18.10
C LEU A 35 -5.75 20.16 -17.95
N GLU A 36 -6.95 20.73 -17.85
CA GLU A 36 -7.18 22.15 -17.57
C GLU A 36 -6.50 22.57 -16.27
N MET A 37 -6.67 21.79 -15.19
CA MET A 37 -5.99 22.04 -13.92
C MET A 37 -4.46 21.99 -14.04
N LYS A 38 -3.90 20.97 -14.70
CA LYS A 38 -2.43 20.86 -14.84
C LYS A 38 -1.83 21.99 -15.68
N VAL A 39 -2.53 22.40 -16.75
CA VAL A 39 -2.12 23.54 -17.58
C VAL A 39 -2.24 24.84 -16.80
N HIS A 40 -3.34 25.03 -16.06
CA HIS A 40 -3.53 26.16 -15.16
C HIS A 40 -2.41 26.26 -14.13
N ASP A 41 -2.09 25.17 -13.41
CA ASP A 41 -1.04 25.15 -12.39
C ASP A 41 0.36 25.42 -12.95
N LYS A 42 0.64 24.94 -14.17
CA LYS A 42 1.92 25.18 -14.84
C LYS A 42 2.05 26.65 -15.25
N LEU A 43 0.98 27.24 -15.79
CA LEU A 43 0.94 28.66 -16.14
C LEU A 43 0.95 29.55 -14.89
N GLN A 44 0.25 29.17 -13.83
CA GLN A 44 0.22 29.90 -12.58
C GLN A 44 1.59 29.90 -11.90
N ARG A 45 2.32 28.77 -11.91
CA ARG A 45 3.70 28.72 -11.41
C ARG A 45 4.65 29.53 -12.28
N GLY A 46 4.61 29.35 -13.61
CA GLY A 46 5.48 30.08 -14.52
C GLY A 46 5.26 31.60 -14.48
N THR A 47 3.99 32.02 -14.44
CA THR A 47 3.62 33.45 -14.39
C THR A 47 3.84 34.02 -12.98
N GLY A 48 3.67 33.21 -11.93
CA GLY A 48 3.92 33.58 -10.53
C GLY A 48 5.37 34.01 -10.27
N VAL A 49 6.33 33.33 -10.90
CA VAL A 49 7.75 33.70 -10.81
C VAL A 49 8.02 35.07 -11.45
N ILE A 50 7.22 35.48 -12.44
CA ILE A 50 7.44 36.72 -13.20
C ILE A 50 6.72 37.90 -12.53
N LEU A 51 5.48 37.72 -12.09
CA LEU A 51 4.59 38.81 -11.68
C LEU A 51 4.19 38.81 -10.20
N GLY A 52 4.47 37.74 -9.45
CA GLY A 52 3.91 37.55 -8.10
C GLY A 52 2.44 37.08 -8.15
N HIS A 53 2.04 36.22 -7.21
CA HIS A 53 0.75 35.52 -7.27
C HIS A 53 -0.48 36.43 -7.18
N GLU A 54 -0.36 37.62 -6.59
CA GLU A 54 -1.44 38.60 -6.46
C GLU A 54 -1.71 39.45 -7.72
N HIS A 55 -0.83 39.42 -8.72
CA HIS A 55 -0.84 40.39 -9.82
C HIS A 55 -1.33 39.84 -11.17
N PHE A 56 -1.84 38.62 -11.24
CA PHE A 56 -2.37 38.08 -12.48
C PHE A 56 -3.45 37.03 -12.23
N PHE A 57 -4.28 36.80 -13.25
CA PHE A 57 -5.26 35.72 -13.26
C PHE A 57 -5.17 34.95 -14.57
N VAL A 58 -5.10 33.62 -14.49
CA VAL A 58 -5.06 32.73 -15.66
C VAL A 58 -6.35 31.92 -15.68
N ASP A 59 -7.00 31.89 -16.83
CA ASP A 59 -8.13 31.01 -17.11
C ASP A 59 -7.78 30.12 -18.30
N VAL A 60 -8.04 28.82 -18.17
CA VAL A 60 -7.68 27.82 -19.18
C VAL A 60 -8.94 27.07 -19.56
N GLU A 61 -9.30 27.14 -20.84
CA GLU A 61 -10.42 26.42 -21.42
C GLU A 61 -9.91 25.52 -22.54
N ILE A 62 -10.14 24.21 -22.42
CA ILE A 62 -9.76 23.22 -23.42
C ILE A 62 -11.01 22.81 -24.21
N VAL A 63 -11.00 23.03 -25.51
CA VAL A 63 -12.07 22.61 -26.41
C VAL A 63 -11.73 21.23 -26.96
N THR A 64 -12.68 20.30 -26.84
CA THR A 64 -12.53 18.91 -27.30
C THR A 64 -13.57 18.59 -28.36
N ASN A 65 -13.16 17.91 -29.42
CA ASN A 65 -14.05 17.32 -30.42
C ASN A 65 -14.76 16.09 -29.85
N THR A 66 -15.96 15.80 -30.36
CA THR A 66 -16.65 14.55 -30.03
C THR A 66 -15.84 13.36 -30.56
N PRO A 67 -15.52 12.36 -29.71
CA PRO A 67 -14.67 11.24 -30.12
C PRO A 67 -15.33 10.44 -31.24
N GLU A 68 -14.56 10.05 -32.26
CA GLU A 68 -15.04 9.20 -33.32
C GLU A 68 -15.44 7.83 -32.75
N THR A 69 -16.62 7.33 -33.11
CA THR A 69 -17.06 6.01 -32.66
C THR A 69 -16.13 4.94 -33.23
N PRO A 70 -15.41 4.16 -32.38
CA PRO A 70 -14.43 3.20 -32.85
C PRO A 70 -15.10 2.10 -33.68
N ASN A 71 -14.59 1.87 -34.90
CA ASN A 71 -15.08 0.79 -35.75
C ASN A 71 -14.46 -0.55 -35.28
N PHE A 72 -15.23 -1.27 -34.47
CA PHE A 72 -14.85 -2.58 -33.94
C PHE A 72 -14.91 -3.70 -34.99
N SER A 73 -15.37 -3.43 -36.21
CA SER A 73 -15.63 -4.47 -37.21
C SER A 73 -14.43 -4.76 -38.13
N ILE A 74 -13.40 -3.91 -38.13
CA ILE A 74 -12.29 -3.97 -39.09
C ILE A 74 -10.99 -4.25 -38.34
N PRO A 75 -10.32 -5.40 -38.44
CA PRO A 75 -9.03 -5.63 -37.75
C PRO A 75 -7.95 -4.62 -38.19
N LEU A 76 -7.00 -4.28 -37.30
CA LEU A 76 -5.95 -3.28 -37.51
C LEU A 76 -5.06 -3.59 -38.72
N ASN A 77 -4.89 -4.88 -39.04
CA ASN A 77 -4.21 -5.36 -40.23
C ASN A 77 -5.16 -6.27 -41.01
N PRO A 78 -5.98 -5.74 -41.94
CA PRO A 78 -6.74 -6.60 -42.83
C PRO A 78 -5.75 -7.35 -43.74
N ALA A 79 -5.80 -8.69 -43.73
CA ALA A 79 -5.01 -9.49 -44.65
C ALA A 79 -5.35 -9.06 -46.09
N PRO A 80 -4.35 -8.86 -46.98
CA PRO A 80 -4.60 -8.46 -48.36
C PRO A 80 -5.50 -9.50 -49.04
N GLN A 81 -6.72 -9.10 -49.41
CA GLN A 81 -7.66 -9.96 -50.11
C GLN A 81 -7.20 -10.15 -51.57
N GLY A 82 -6.71 -11.36 -51.85
CA GLY A 82 -6.56 -12.04 -53.13
C GLY A 82 -6.55 -11.22 -54.44
N SER A 83 -5.36 -11.08 -55.04
CA SER A 83 -5.24 -11.06 -56.50
C SER A 83 -5.53 -12.47 -57.04
N ASN A 84 -6.75 -12.70 -57.50
CA ASN A 84 -7.05 -13.80 -58.40
C ASN A 84 -6.38 -13.53 -59.76
N GLY A 85 -5.27 -14.21 -60.04
CA GLY A 85 -4.62 -14.22 -61.35
C GLY A 85 -3.91 -15.55 -61.54
N GLY A 86 -4.48 -16.41 -62.39
CA GLY A 86 -4.05 -17.79 -62.58
C GLY A 86 -2.62 -17.90 -63.12
N VAL A 87 -1.87 -18.84 -62.55
CA VAL A 87 -0.61 -19.33 -63.12
C VAL A 87 -0.95 -20.42 -64.11
N ASN A 88 -0.77 -20.14 -65.40
CA ASN A 88 -0.69 -21.17 -66.43
C ASN A 88 0.65 -21.00 -67.16
N GLY A 89 1.59 -21.90 -66.84
CA GLY A 89 2.61 -22.47 -67.73
C GLY A 89 3.72 -21.59 -68.32
N LYS A 90 4.96 -22.08 -68.12
CA LYS A 90 6.15 -21.94 -69.02
C LYS A 90 6.68 -20.50 -69.19
N ASP A 91 7.95 -20.16 -69.19
CA ASP A 91 9.26 -20.80 -69.32
C ASP A 91 10.21 -19.97 -68.40
N GLY A 92 11.34 -20.49 -67.93
CA GLY A 92 12.59 -20.25 -68.64
C GLY A 92 13.45 -19.16 -67.97
N ASN A 93 14.53 -19.61 -67.32
CA ASN A 93 15.87 -19.01 -67.32
C ASN A 93 16.17 -17.62 -66.73
N THR A 94 17.05 -17.66 -65.71
CA THR A 94 18.34 -16.93 -65.54
C THR A 94 18.41 -15.40 -65.55
N LEU A 95 19.11 -14.87 -64.51
CA LEU A 95 20.20 -13.86 -64.49
C LEU A 95 20.03 -12.64 -65.43
N ASP A 96 20.28 -11.40 -65.03
CA ASP A 96 21.43 -10.92 -64.26
C ASP A 96 21.24 -9.43 -63.97
N MET A 97 22.04 -8.93 -63.03
CA MET A 97 22.29 -7.51 -62.82
C MET A 97 23.13 -6.96 -63.98
N SER A 98 22.80 -5.77 -64.48
CA SER A 98 23.76 -4.68 -64.73
C SER A 98 23.11 -3.50 -65.46
N ASP A 99 23.38 -2.33 -64.88
CA ASP A 99 23.90 -1.12 -65.51
C ASP A 99 23.06 -0.33 -66.51
N ASP A 100 23.00 0.96 -66.14
CA ASP A 100 23.20 2.13 -67.00
C ASP A 100 22.17 2.40 -68.10
N ALA A 101 21.88 3.63 -68.48
CA ALA A 101 22.06 4.98 -67.98
C ALA A 101 21.41 5.85 -69.09
N GLU A 102 21.21 7.12 -68.78
CA GLU A 102 21.05 8.20 -69.76
C GLU A 102 19.80 8.26 -70.65
N MET A 103 18.94 9.22 -70.31
CA MET A 103 18.63 10.43 -71.10
C MET A 103 17.40 11.09 -70.45
N ALA A 104 17.27 12.38 -70.21
CA ALA A 104 18.12 13.56 -70.24
C ALA A 104 17.28 14.71 -69.60
N LYS A 105 17.91 15.56 -68.78
CA LYS A 105 17.95 17.05 -68.88
C LYS A 105 16.62 17.76 -69.23
N SER A 106 16.13 18.79 -68.54
CA SER A 106 16.72 19.94 -67.85
C SER A 106 15.58 20.56 -66.99
N ASP A 107 15.81 21.20 -65.85
CA ASP A 107 16.31 22.58 -65.77
C ASP A 107 17.00 22.88 -64.43
N GLU A 108 18.16 23.49 -64.59
CA GLU A 108 18.94 24.39 -63.74
C GLU A 108 18.07 25.39 -62.93
N GLU A 109 18.45 26.02 -61.81
CA GLU A 109 19.70 26.16 -61.07
C GLU A 109 19.37 26.96 -59.79
N LYS A 110 19.96 26.60 -58.63
CA LYS A 110 20.79 27.49 -57.77
C LYS A 110 21.20 26.81 -56.45
N LYS A 111 22.30 26.05 -56.55
CA LYS A 111 23.60 26.10 -55.81
C LYS A 111 23.62 26.87 -54.45
N THR A 112 24.32 26.46 -53.38
CA THR A 112 25.35 25.41 -53.16
C THR A 112 25.76 25.33 -51.66
N LYS A 113 25.94 24.08 -51.18
CA LYS A 113 27.05 23.50 -50.36
C LYS A 113 27.41 24.10 -48.98
N SER A 114 27.46 23.23 -47.97
CA SER A 114 28.69 22.47 -47.66
C SER A 114 28.45 21.31 -46.69
N ASP A 115 29.17 20.22 -46.93
CA ASP A 115 29.33 19.04 -46.08
C ASP A 115 29.73 19.38 -44.63
N ALA A 116 29.12 18.72 -43.65
CA ALA A 116 29.76 18.42 -42.38
C ALA A 116 29.06 17.24 -41.69
N GLU A 117 29.89 16.27 -41.29
CA GLU A 117 29.61 15.10 -40.47
C GLU A 117 28.59 15.37 -39.36
N ILE A 118 27.53 14.57 -39.27
CA ILE A 118 26.72 14.49 -38.05
C ILE A 118 27.54 13.73 -37.01
N LYS A 119 28.26 14.47 -36.16
CA LYS A 119 28.74 13.97 -34.87
C LYS A 119 27.56 13.86 -33.93
N PHE A 120 27.35 12.67 -33.35
CA PHE A 120 26.56 12.53 -32.14
C PHE A 120 27.38 13.08 -30.97
N THR A 121 27.01 14.25 -30.46
CA THR A 121 27.47 14.74 -29.15
C THR A 121 26.56 14.18 -28.06
N ASN A 122 27.14 13.37 -27.17
CA ASN A 122 26.53 12.91 -25.92
C ASN A 122 26.73 13.95 -24.81
N ASP A 123 26.37 15.21 -25.07
CA ASP A 123 26.37 16.24 -24.04
C ASP A 123 24.92 16.55 -23.64
N VAL A 124 24.62 16.19 -22.40
CA VAL A 124 23.36 16.50 -21.71
C VAL A 124 23.38 17.99 -21.36
N PRO A 125 22.36 18.79 -21.71
CA PRO A 125 22.15 20.05 -21.04
C PRO A 125 21.43 19.78 -19.71
N GLU A 126 22.18 19.87 -18.62
CA GLU A 126 21.62 20.10 -17.29
C GLU A 126 20.87 21.43 -17.30
N THR A 127 19.56 21.39 -17.05
CA THR A 127 18.91 22.14 -15.96
C THR A 127 17.43 21.79 -15.87
N ASP A 128 17.05 21.50 -14.63
CA ASP A 128 15.83 20.93 -14.14
C ASP A 128 14.71 21.99 -14.04
N TYR A 129 13.66 21.83 -14.85
CA TYR A 129 12.29 22.21 -14.51
C TYR A 129 11.37 21.28 -15.30
N GLY A 130 10.58 20.43 -14.64
CA GLY A 130 9.72 19.41 -15.25
C GLY A 130 8.95 19.86 -16.51
N GLU A 131 9.55 19.65 -17.69
CA GLU A 131 9.05 20.14 -18.98
C GLU A 131 7.82 19.37 -19.47
N SER A 132 7.53 18.19 -18.94
CA SER A 132 6.44 17.32 -19.39
C SER A 132 5.28 17.24 -18.39
N ILE A 133 4.05 17.44 -18.86
CA ILE A 133 2.85 17.00 -18.13
C ILE A 133 2.75 15.48 -18.31
N VAL A 134 3.10 14.71 -17.29
CA VAL A 134 3.03 13.24 -17.33
C VAL A 134 1.63 12.79 -16.88
N PHE A 135 1.00 11.92 -17.68
CA PHE A 135 -0.23 11.21 -17.32
C PHE A 135 0.10 9.74 -17.04
N SER A 136 -0.44 9.20 -15.95
CA SER A 136 -0.43 7.75 -15.74
C SER A 136 -1.45 7.12 -16.70
N ARG A 137 -0.96 6.37 -17.69
CA ARG A 137 -1.79 5.86 -18.79
C ARG A 137 -2.60 4.60 -18.43
N LEU A 138 -2.47 4.07 -17.22
CA LEU A 138 -3.09 2.80 -16.79
C LEU A 138 -3.34 2.80 -15.27
N GLY A 139 -4.61 2.87 -14.88
CA GLY A 139 -5.06 2.59 -13.51
C GLY A 139 -5.56 1.16 -13.33
N MET A 140 -4.82 0.15 -13.80
CA MET A 140 -5.09 -1.27 -13.51
C MET A 140 -3.78 -2.06 -13.48
N GLU A 141 -3.37 -2.51 -12.30
CA GLU A 141 -2.40 -3.59 -12.13
C GLU A 141 -3.13 -4.92 -12.38
N ALA A 142 -2.68 -5.68 -13.38
CA ALA A 142 -3.04 -7.08 -13.55
C ALA A 142 -1.81 -7.93 -13.25
N PRO A 143 -1.93 -9.01 -12.45
CA PRO A 143 -0.80 -9.86 -12.13
C PRO A 143 -0.40 -10.66 -13.37
N LEU A 144 0.85 -10.52 -13.81
CA LEU A 144 1.43 -11.43 -14.79
C LEU A 144 1.94 -12.66 -14.04
N ILE A 145 1.22 -13.76 -14.23
CA ILE A 145 1.66 -15.12 -13.97
C ILE A 145 2.79 -15.41 -14.97
N ASP A 146 4.01 -15.58 -14.47
CA ASP A 146 5.15 -16.02 -15.27
C ASP A 146 5.83 -17.17 -14.51
N ASP A 147 5.30 -18.38 -14.70
CA ASP A 147 5.90 -19.65 -14.25
C ASP A 147 5.21 -20.80 -15.00
N PHE A 148 5.52 -20.98 -16.29
CA PHE A 148 5.26 -22.22 -17.01
C PHE A 148 6.23 -22.37 -18.19
N ASN A 149 7.51 -22.56 -17.89
CA ASN A 149 8.47 -23.05 -18.88
C ASN A 149 9.57 -23.99 -18.31
N ASP A 150 9.34 -24.61 -17.16
CA ASP A 150 10.23 -25.63 -16.61
C ASP A 150 9.52 -26.99 -16.47
N PHE A 151 9.15 -27.61 -17.59
CA PHE A 151 8.96 -29.05 -17.65
C PHE A 151 9.31 -29.61 -19.04
N SER A 152 10.60 -29.79 -19.29
CA SER A 152 11.05 -30.91 -20.12
C SER A 152 12.28 -31.59 -19.51
N PRO A 153 12.11 -32.68 -18.75
CA PRO A 153 13.17 -33.64 -18.58
C PRO A 153 13.02 -34.69 -19.67
N SER A 154 13.99 -34.70 -20.59
CA SER A 154 14.28 -35.80 -21.49
C SER A 154 14.66 -37.05 -20.68
N GLY A 155 13.67 -37.77 -20.16
CA GLY A 155 13.84 -39.05 -19.49
C GLY A 155 13.38 -40.18 -20.40
N LYS A 156 14.25 -40.65 -21.30
CA LYS A 156 14.03 -41.90 -22.05
C LYS A 156 14.06 -43.06 -21.05
N ILE A 157 12.87 -43.55 -20.66
CA ILE A 157 12.75 -44.85 -19.98
C ILE A 157 12.60 -45.91 -21.07
N LEU A 158 13.67 -46.70 -21.24
CA LEU A 158 13.69 -47.90 -22.08
C LEU A 158 13.01 -49.05 -21.30
N LEU A 159 11.76 -49.36 -21.65
CA LEU A 159 11.10 -50.60 -21.21
C LEU A 159 11.21 -51.63 -22.34
N THR A 160 12.11 -52.59 -22.17
CA THR A 160 12.14 -53.83 -22.93
C THR A 160 10.94 -54.69 -22.53
N MET A 161 10.00 -54.90 -23.46
CA MET A 161 8.92 -55.88 -23.34
C MET A 161 9.02 -56.86 -24.51
N GLY A 162 8.85 -58.15 -24.19
CA GLY A 162 9.09 -59.29 -25.07
C GLY A 162 8.14 -59.45 -26.26
N ASP A 163 8.54 -60.39 -27.12
CA ASP A 163 8.31 -60.48 -28.57
C ASP A 163 6.88 -60.87 -29.05
N SER A 164 5.81 -60.42 -28.39
CA SER A 164 4.44 -60.82 -28.80
C SER A 164 3.40 -59.69 -28.86
N SER A 165 3.82 -58.45 -29.16
CA SER A 165 2.91 -57.29 -29.16
C SER A 165 3.17 -56.24 -30.26
N LYS A 166 3.88 -56.60 -31.34
CA LYS A 166 4.09 -55.71 -32.50
C LYS A 166 2.78 -55.36 -33.24
N ASP A 167 1.85 -56.31 -33.36
CA ASP A 167 0.63 -56.09 -34.14
C ASP A 167 -0.37 -55.17 -33.44
N LYS A 168 -0.48 -55.26 -32.10
CA LYS A 168 -1.31 -54.33 -31.30
C LYS A 168 -0.75 -52.91 -31.28
N MET A 169 0.59 -52.76 -31.30
CA MET A 169 1.22 -51.44 -31.31
C MET A 169 1.07 -50.74 -32.67
N ASN A 170 1.03 -51.50 -33.76
CA ASN A 170 0.78 -50.94 -35.09
C ASN A 170 -0.69 -50.47 -35.25
N GLN A 171 -1.66 -51.22 -34.72
CA GLN A 171 -3.06 -50.78 -34.71
C GLN A 171 -3.26 -49.51 -33.88
N MET A 172 -2.70 -49.44 -32.66
CA MET A 172 -2.79 -48.21 -31.86
C MET A 172 -2.13 -47.01 -32.54
N LYS A 173 -0.99 -47.18 -33.21
CA LYS A 173 -0.35 -46.09 -33.95
C LYS A 173 -1.22 -45.57 -35.10
N GLU A 174 -1.94 -46.46 -35.78
CA GLU A 174 -2.83 -46.07 -36.88
C GLU A 174 -4.07 -45.32 -36.37
N ASP A 175 -4.64 -45.77 -35.24
CA ASP A 175 -5.78 -45.10 -34.60
C ASP A 175 -5.41 -43.72 -34.05
N PHE A 176 -4.24 -43.59 -33.41
CA PHE A 176 -3.72 -42.29 -32.96
C PHE A 176 -3.44 -41.33 -34.12
N SER A 177 -2.98 -41.84 -35.27
CA SER A 177 -2.75 -41.00 -36.46
C SER A 177 -4.06 -40.43 -37.00
N LYS A 178 -5.11 -41.25 -37.08
CA LYS A 178 -6.44 -40.84 -37.55
C LYS A 178 -7.11 -39.84 -36.60
N GLU A 179 -6.91 -39.99 -35.30
CA GLU A 179 -7.44 -39.06 -34.30
C GLU A 179 -6.71 -37.71 -34.31
N LYS A 180 -5.38 -37.74 -34.49
CA LYS A 180 -4.56 -36.54 -34.65
C LYS A 180 -4.95 -35.74 -35.90
N GLU A 181 -5.22 -36.40 -37.02
CA GLU A 181 -5.69 -35.73 -38.24
C GLU A 181 -7.05 -35.04 -38.04
N LYS A 182 -8.00 -35.70 -37.35
CA LYS A 182 -9.30 -35.09 -37.01
C LYS A 182 -9.16 -33.85 -36.11
N LEU A 183 -8.28 -33.90 -35.11
CA LEU A 183 -8.00 -32.76 -34.23
C LEU A 183 -7.34 -31.61 -34.98
N VAL A 184 -6.39 -31.89 -35.88
CA VAL A 184 -5.77 -30.87 -36.74
C VAL A 184 -6.81 -30.20 -37.64
N GLU A 185 -7.76 -30.97 -38.18
CA GLU A 185 -8.83 -30.43 -39.01
C GLU A 185 -9.84 -29.58 -38.22
N GLN A 186 -10.15 -29.97 -36.98
CA GLN A 186 -10.95 -29.16 -36.05
C GLN A 186 -10.23 -27.87 -35.63
N ILE A 187 -8.93 -27.93 -35.34
CA ILE A 187 -8.11 -26.75 -35.02
C ILE A 187 -8.04 -25.81 -36.23
N LYS A 188 -7.96 -26.34 -37.45
CA LYS A 188 -7.96 -25.53 -38.68
C LYS A 188 -9.31 -24.83 -38.87
N LYS A 189 -10.43 -25.53 -38.68
CA LYS A 189 -11.78 -24.94 -38.72
C LYS A 189 -11.99 -23.87 -37.63
N LEU A 190 -11.47 -24.09 -36.41
CA LEU A 190 -11.51 -23.10 -35.33
C LEU A 190 -10.60 -21.89 -35.59
N LYS A 191 -9.42 -22.09 -36.17
CA LYS A 191 -8.53 -20.99 -36.61
C LYS A 191 -9.14 -20.15 -37.73
N ASP A 192 -9.81 -20.79 -38.68
CA ASP A 192 -10.45 -20.06 -39.78
C ASP A 192 -11.75 -19.37 -39.35
N ALA A 193 -12.45 -19.88 -38.31
CA ALA A 193 -13.58 -19.20 -37.68
C ALA A 193 -13.20 -18.02 -36.75
N THR A 194 -11.98 -18.03 -36.18
CA THR A 194 -11.50 -16.97 -35.26
C THR A 194 -10.79 -15.81 -35.96
N LYS A 195 -10.32 -15.98 -37.20
CA LYS A 195 -9.67 -14.91 -38.00
C LYS A 195 -10.59 -13.74 -38.38
N ALA A 196 -11.90 -13.81 -38.16
CA ALA A 196 -12.85 -12.79 -38.57
C ALA A 196 -13.28 -11.79 -37.47
N LYS A 197 -12.85 -11.98 -36.21
CA LYS A 197 -13.21 -11.07 -35.11
C LYS A 197 -11.94 -10.48 -34.48
N PRO A 198 -11.84 -9.14 -34.32
CA PRO A 198 -10.68 -8.52 -33.70
C PRO A 198 -10.56 -8.97 -32.24
N SER A 199 -9.32 -9.17 -31.80
CA SER A 199 -9.01 -9.61 -30.43
C SER A 199 -9.61 -8.64 -29.39
N MET A 200 -10.00 -9.14 -28.22
CA MET A 200 -10.51 -8.29 -27.13
C MET A 200 -9.52 -7.17 -26.77
N ILE A 201 -8.22 -7.46 -26.81
CA ILE A 201 -7.14 -6.49 -26.58
C ILE A 201 -7.15 -5.40 -27.65
N GLU A 202 -7.42 -5.77 -28.90
CA GLU A 202 -7.49 -4.85 -30.03
C GLU A 202 -8.72 -3.93 -29.96
N GLN A 203 -9.86 -4.49 -29.53
CA GLN A 203 -11.06 -3.70 -29.27
C GLN A 203 -10.84 -2.72 -28.11
N MET A 204 -10.18 -3.15 -27.02
CA MET A 204 -9.80 -2.28 -25.92
C MET A 204 -8.81 -1.20 -26.35
N TRP A 205 -7.84 -1.53 -27.21
CA TRP A 205 -6.89 -0.55 -27.75
C TRP A 205 -7.58 0.51 -28.60
N LYS A 206 -8.47 0.12 -29.51
CA LYS A 206 -9.26 1.06 -30.34
C LYS A 206 -10.17 1.95 -29.49
N TYR A 207 -10.77 1.35 -28.48
CA TYR A 207 -11.61 2.07 -27.52
C TYR A 207 -10.80 3.12 -26.74
N ASN A 208 -9.67 2.72 -26.15
CA ASN A 208 -8.79 3.65 -25.43
C ASN A 208 -8.24 4.74 -26.34
N THR A 209 -7.91 4.40 -27.58
CA THR A 209 -7.41 5.35 -28.58
C THR A 209 -8.48 6.37 -28.98
N SER A 210 -9.75 5.96 -29.06
CA SER A 210 -10.86 6.86 -29.36
C SER A 210 -11.18 7.84 -28.20
N ILE A 211 -10.83 7.48 -26.96
CA ILE A 211 -11.10 8.28 -25.75
C ILE A 211 -9.86 9.08 -25.32
N ASP A 212 -8.72 8.92 -25.99
CA ASP A 212 -7.49 9.66 -25.70
C ASP A 212 -7.71 11.16 -25.93
N ILE A 213 -7.64 11.94 -24.84
CA ILE A 213 -7.89 13.38 -24.90
C ILE A 213 -6.94 14.08 -25.86
N PHE A 214 -5.68 13.65 -25.95
CA PHE A 214 -4.68 14.31 -26.80
C PHE A 214 -5.00 14.21 -28.29
N LYS A 215 -5.78 13.20 -28.71
CA LYS A 215 -6.26 13.07 -30.09
C LYS A 215 -7.52 13.89 -30.37
N ASN A 216 -8.22 14.28 -29.31
CA ASN A 216 -9.52 14.92 -29.39
C ASN A 216 -9.50 16.41 -29.01
N ILE A 217 -8.37 16.97 -28.55
CA ILE A 217 -8.26 18.41 -28.31
C ILE A 217 -8.27 19.14 -29.66
N SER A 218 -9.19 20.09 -29.82
CA SER A 218 -9.21 20.98 -30.97
C SER A 218 -8.43 22.26 -30.70
N GLU A 219 -8.69 22.90 -29.56
CA GLU A 219 -8.12 24.20 -29.21
C GLU A 219 -7.86 24.31 -27.70
N ILE A 220 -6.78 25.00 -27.33
CA ILE A 220 -6.48 25.37 -25.94
C ILE A 220 -6.52 26.89 -25.86
N ASN A 221 -7.55 27.43 -25.19
CA ASN A 221 -7.75 28.86 -25.02
C ASN A 221 -7.25 29.27 -23.64
N ILE A 222 -6.26 30.15 -23.59
CA ILE A 222 -5.66 30.66 -22.35
C ILE A 222 -5.95 32.15 -22.27
N SER A 223 -6.75 32.55 -21.30
CA SER A 223 -7.04 33.95 -21.02
C SER A 223 -6.24 34.43 -19.82
N VAL A 224 -5.31 35.35 -20.04
CA VAL A 224 -4.50 35.95 -18.97
C VAL A 224 -5.00 37.37 -18.71
N ARG A 225 -5.35 37.67 -17.46
CA ARG A 225 -5.73 39.01 -17.03
C ARG A 225 -4.58 39.64 -16.25
N LEU A 226 -4.15 40.82 -16.70
CA LEU A 226 -3.06 41.60 -16.13
C LEU A 226 -3.58 42.97 -15.67
N PRO A 227 -2.95 43.60 -14.67
CA PRO A 227 -3.33 44.93 -14.24
C PRO A 227 -2.93 45.98 -15.28
N ASN A 228 -3.71 47.06 -15.37
CA ASN A 228 -3.54 48.09 -16.39
C ASN A 228 -2.45 49.13 -16.03
N ASP A 229 -1.82 49.02 -14.87
CA ASP A 229 -0.74 49.89 -14.39
C ASP A 229 0.64 49.49 -14.98
N ILE A 230 0.79 48.29 -15.52
CA ILE A 230 2.02 47.80 -16.17
C ILE A 230 2.32 48.64 -17.43
N ALA A 231 3.57 49.08 -17.58
CA ALA A 231 4.02 49.86 -18.72
C ALA A 231 3.93 49.05 -20.03
N MET A 232 3.65 49.71 -21.16
CA MET A 232 3.47 49.05 -22.47
C MET A 232 4.66 48.17 -22.85
N ASP A 233 5.88 48.62 -22.56
CA ASP A 233 7.12 47.88 -22.84
C ASP A 233 7.27 46.61 -21.99
N GLU A 234 6.78 46.64 -20.75
CA GLU A 234 6.77 45.49 -19.84
C GLU A 234 5.70 44.49 -20.24
N ARG A 235 4.52 44.95 -20.71
CA ARG A 235 3.45 44.09 -21.24
C ARG A 235 3.95 43.19 -22.36
N VAL A 236 4.68 43.74 -23.33
CA VAL A 236 5.23 42.97 -24.45
C VAL A 236 6.22 41.90 -23.98
N ARG A 237 7.04 42.20 -22.96
CA ARG A 237 7.97 41.23 -22.36
C ARG A 237 7.24 40.13 -21.62
N ILE A 238 6.25 40.48 -20.81
CA ILE A 238 5.43 39.53 -20.05
C ILE A 238 4.65 38.61 -21.00
N GLU A 239 4.02 39.15 -22.03
CA GLU A 239 3.33 38.35 -23.05
C GLU A 239 4.29 37.39 -23.75
N GLY A 240 5.51 37.85 -24.08
CA GLY A 240 6.55 37.01 -24.68
C GLY A 240 6.98 35.86 -23.77
N LEU A 241 7.17 36.14 -22.48
CA LEU A 241 7.55 35.14 -21.48
C LEU A 241 6.43 34.11 -21.27
N ILE A 242 5.18 34.55 -21.14
CA ILE A 242 4.03 33.64 -20.96
C ILE A 242 3.85 32.75 -22.20
N LYS A 243 3.99 33.30 -23.42
CA LYS A 243 3.94 32.52 -24.67
C LYS A 243 5.10 31.52 -24.80
N SER A 244 6.24 31.76 -24.14
CA SER A 244 7.40 30.87 -24.16
C SER A 244 7.26 29.63 -23.27
N ILE A 245 6.25 29.60 -22.38
CA ILE A 245 6.01 28.45 -21.49
C ILE A 245 5.56 27.25 -22.33
N LYS A 246 6.44 26.26 -22.48
CA LYS A 246 6.12 25.00 -23.16
C LYS A 246 5.09 24.22 -22.36
N LEU A 247 3.86 24.11 -22.87
CA LEU A 247 2.78 23.37 -22.21
C LEU A 247 2.93 21.84 -22.33
N GLY A 248 3.76 21.35 -23.26
CA GLY A 248 3.99 19.91 -23.45
C GLY A 248 2.81 19.18 -24.10
N VAL A 249 1.94 19.92 -24.82
CA VAL A 249 0.88 19.35 -25.65
C VAL A 249 1.43 19.28 -27.08
N ASN A 250 1.68 18.07 -27.58
CA ASN A 250 2.24 17.88 -28.92
C ASN A 250 1.26 18.38 -29.99
N ASP A 251 1.79 19.08 -31.01
CA ASP A 251 1.09 19.53 -32.23
C ASP A 251 -0.04 20.57 -32.09
N ILE A 252 -0.37 21.03 -30.88
CA ILE A 252 -1.43 22.03 -30.64
C ILE A 252 -0.85 23.34 -30.14
N THR A 253 -0.97 24.40 -30.95
CA THR A 253 -0.57 25.76 -30.54
C THR A 253 -1.65 26.41 -29.67
N PRO A 254 -1.37 26.74 -28.40
CA PRO A 254 -2.34 27.40 -27.53
C PRO A 254 -2.66 28.82 -28.03
N ASN A 255 -3.93 29.21 -27.93
CA ASN A 255 -4.41 30.53 -28.26
C ASN A 255 -4.43 31.41 -26.99
N PHE A 256 -3.53 32.39 -26.92
CA PHE A 256 -3.42 33.29 -25.78
C PHE A 256 -4.20 34.59 -26.00
N LYS A 257 -5.09 34.91 -25.05
CA LYS A 257 -5.84 36.17 -25.01
C LYS A 257 -5.47 36.97 -23.75
N PHE A 258 -4.81 38.10 -23.94
CA PHE A 258 -4.45 39.01 -22.84
C PHE A 258 -5.51 40.08 -22.66
N SER A 259 -5.92 40.31 -21.41
CA SER A 259 -6.85 41.38 -21.05
C SER A 259 -6.31 42.23 -19.90
N TYR A 260 -6.43 43.55 -20.02
CA TYR A 260 -5.88 44.50 -19.06
C TYR A 260 -7.00 45.19 -18.30
N THR A 261 -7.10 44.95 -16.99
CA THR A 261 -8.19 45.46 -16.14
C THR A 261 -7.67 46.19 -14.90
N ILE A 262 -8.37 47.23 -14.46
CA ILE A 262 -7.93 48.11 -13.35
C ILE A 262 -8.01 47.41 -11.99
N ASN A 263 -8.91 46.44 -11.84
CA ASN A 263 -8.96 45.55 -10.68
C ASN A 263 -8.86 44.11 -11.19
N VAL A 264 -7.79 43.41 -10.82
CA VAL A 264 -7.76 41.95 -10.91
C VAL A 264 -8.66 41.48 -9.76
N PRO A 265 -9.86 40.92 -10.03
CA PRO A 265 -10.70 40.44 -8.94
C PRO A 265 -9.93 39.32 -8.23
N GLN A 266 -9.50 39.57 -6.99
CA GLN A 266 -9.17 38.48 -6.09
C GLN A 266 -10.46 37.68 -5.92
N LYS A 267 -10.41 36.40 -6.27
CA LYS A 267 -11.55 35.51 -6.09
C LYS A 267 -11.74 35.36 -4.58
N GLU A 268 -12.57 36.20 -3.97
CA GLU A 268 -13.34 35.74 -2.82
C GLU A 268 -14.12 34.53 -3.35
N ASP A 269 -13.94 33.36 -2.76
CA ASP A 269 -14.65 32.13 -3.08
C ASP A 269 -16.15 32.26 -2.74
N VAL A 270 -16.84 33.19 -3.40
CA VAL A 270 -18.28 33.19 -3.49
C VAL A 270 -18.61 32.17 -4.56
N ILE A 271 -18.66 30.91 -4.14
CA ILE A 271 -19.20 29.81 -4.94
C ILE A 271 -20.56 30.28 -5.46
N SER A 272 -20.63 30.61 -6.75
CA SER A 272 -21.87 30.97 -7.40
C SER A 272 -22.85 29.83 -7.18
N LYS A 273 -24.10 30.14 -6.82
CA LYS A 273 -25.15 29.11 -6.67
C LYS A 273 -25.28 28.23 -7.92
N GLY A 274 -24.92 28.75 -9.09
CA GLY A 274 -24.84 27.98 -10.33
C GLY A 274 -23.72 26.95 -10.36
N ASP A 275 -22.54 27.28 -9.82
CA ASP A 275 -21.39 26.37 -9.75
C ASP A 275 -21.58 25.32 -8.65
N PHE A 276 -22.21 25.70 -7.53
CA PHE A 276 -22.65 24.74 -6.53
C PHE A 276 -23.67 23.76 -7.12
N LEU A 277 -24.67 24.23 -7.87
CA LEU A 277 -25.65 23.35 -8.51
C LEU A 277 -25.02 22.46 -9.59
N LYS A 278 -24.02 22.95 -10.35
CA LYS A 278 -23.26 22.13 -11.30
C LYS A 278 -22.42 21.07 -10.59
N ALA A 279 -21.69 21.44 -9.53
CA ALA A 279 -20.95 20.49 -8.69
C ALA A 279 -21.89 19.45 -8.06
N LEU A 280 -23.03 19.89 -7.52
CA LEU A 280 -24.04 19.00 -6.95
C LEU A 280 -24.69 18.09 -8.02
N SER A 281 -24.85 18.57 -9.26
CA SER A 281 -25.33 17.74 -10.38
C SER A 281 -24.30 16.68 -10.80
N SER A 282 -23.00 17.00 -10.77
CA SER A 282 -21.93 16.03 -11.05
C SER A 282 -21.84 14.93 -9.98
N VAL A 283 -22.18 15.27 -8.73
CA VAL A 283 -22.21 14.34 -7.59
C VAL A 283 -23.59 13.67 -7.42
N SER A 284 -24.62 14.12 -8.16
CA SER A 284 -26.00 13.65 -8.00
C SER A 284 -26.16 12.16 -8.27
N ASN A 285 -25.39 11.58 -9.19
CA ASN A 285 -25.37 10.14 -9.45
C ASN A 285 -24.81 9.37 -8.25
N ILE A 286 -23.76 9.87 -7.61
CA ILE A 286 -23.15 9.24 -6.42
C ILE A 286 -24.14 9.33 -5.24
N ILE A 287 -24.76 10.50 -5.04
CA ILE A 287 -25.77 10.69 -4.00
C ILE A 287 -26.99 9.78 -4.25
N ALA A 288 -27.42 9.62 -5.50
CA ALA A 288 -28.52 8.72 -5.86
C ALA A 288 -28.17 7.24 -5.64
N ILE A 289 -26.93 6.82 -5.92
CA ILE A 289 -26.45 5.46 -5.62
C ILE A 289 -26.42 5.24 -4.10
N VAL A 290 -25.84 6.17 -3.34
CA VAL A 290 -25.76 6.07 -1.87
C VAL A 290 -27.17 6.03 -1.25
N LEU A 291 -28.07 6.91 -1.68
CA LEU A 291 -29.47 6.89 -1.23
C LEU A 291 -30.20 5.63 -1.67
N GLY A 292 -29.91 5.10 -2.87
CA GLY A 292 -30.46 3.84 -3.35
C GLY A 292 -30.02 2.65 -2.51
N VAL A 293 -28.74 2.58 -2.17
CA VAL A 293 -28.18 1.55 -1.26
C VAL A 293 -28.77 1.68 0.14
N LEU A 294 -28.91 2.91 0.66
CA LEU A 294 -29.57 3.16 1.95
C LEU A 294 -31.04 2.73 1.95
N LEU A 295 -31.78 3.02 0.86
CA LEU A 295 -33.17 2.60 0.69
C LEU A 295 -33.30 1.08 0.58
N ILE A 296 -32.42 0.42 -0.18
CA ILE A 296 -32.38 -1.04 -0.30
C ILE A 296 -32.03 -1.66 1.06
N GLY A 297 -31.09 -1.08 1.80
CA GLY A 297 -30.75 -1.50 3.16
C GLY A 297 -31.94 -1.35 4.12
N PHE A 298 -32.67 -0.24 4.04
CA PHE A 298 -33.83 0.01 4.89
C PHE A 298 -35.02 -0.92 4.55
N VAL A 299 -35.29 -1.13 3.26
CA VAL A 299 -36.32 -2.07 2.80
C VAL A 299 -35.92 -3.52 3.11
N GLY A 300 -34.66 -3.87 2.90
CA GLY A 300 -34.08 -5.18 3.21
C GLY A 300 -34.17 -5.50 4.69
N ASN A 301 -33.78 -4.57 5.57
CA ASN A 301 -33.89 -4.74 7.02
C ASN A 301 -35.35 -4.98 7.44
N ARG A 302 -36.29 -4.26 6.83
CA ARG A 302 -37.72 -4.41 7.12
C ARG A 302 -38.31 -5.73 6.61
N LEU A 303 -37.83 -6.22 5.46
CA LEU A 303 -38.23 -7.53 4.90
C LEU A 303 -37.64 -8.69 5.71
N ILE A 304 -36.37 -8.57 6.13
CA ILE A 304 -35.70 -9.56 6.98
C ILE A 304 -36.40 -9.66 8.34
N SER A 305 -36.72 -8.51 8.96
CA SER A 305 -37.48 -8.48 10.22
C SER A 305 -38.84 -9.16 10.09
N ARG A 306 -39.57 -8.87 9.00
CA ARG A 306 -40.85 -9.53 8.67
C ARG A 306 -40.71 -11.03 8.39
N PHE A 307 -39.61 -11.45 7.77
CA PHE A 307 -39.33 -12.86 7.49
C PHE A 307 -39.05 -13.64 8.79
N PHE A 308 -38.29 -13.04 9.72
CA PHE A 308 -38.06 -13.63 11.03
C PHE A 308 -39.32 -13.66 11.91
N GLU A 309 -40.17 -12.62 11.87
CA GLU A 309 -41.50 -12.65 12.51
C GLU A 309 -42.38 -13.78 11.95
N LEU A 310 -42.41 -13.96 10.63
CA LEU A 310 -43.21 -15.02 10.00
C LEU A 310 -42.66 -16.42 10.29
N ASN A 311 -41.34 -16.60 10.32
CA ASN A 311 -40.73 -17.89 10.67
C ASN A 311 -40.88 -18.23 12.15
N SER A 312 -40.74 -17.26 13.06
CA SER A 312 -40.98 -17.47 14.49
C SER A 312 -42.46 -17.75 14.79
N ALA A 313 -43.38 -17.10 14.07
CA ALA A 313 -44.81 -17.42 14.16
C ALA A 313 -45.16 -18.81 13.61
N SER A 314 -44.40 -19.35 12.65
CA SER A 314 -44.62 -20.70 12.10
C SER A 314 -44.13 -21.84 13.01
N GLN A 315 -43.17 -21.57 13.92
CA GLN A 315 -42.64 -22.57 14.85
C GLN A 315 -43.43 -22.65 16.17
N ALA A 316 -44.31 -21.69 16.47
CA ALA A 316 -45.15 -21.70 17.67
C ALA A 316 -46.47 -22.50 17.53
N GLY A 317 -46.71 -23.15 16.38
CA GLY A 317 -47.96 -23.86 16.06
C GLY A 317 -47.79 -25.35 15.83
N GLY A 318 -47.21 -26.09 16.77
CA GLY A 318 -47.01 -27.54 16.65
C GLY A 318 -47.11 -28.25 18.01
N ASN A 319 -48.33 -28.53 18.44
CA ASN A 319 -48.63 -29.29 19.65
C ASN A 319 -48.28 -30.78 19.44
N PHE A 320 -47.16 -31.24 20.00
CA PHE A 320 -46.80 -32.66 20.07
C PHE A 320 -46.55 -33.03 21.54
N THR A 321 -47.59 -33.56 22.19
CA THR A 321 -47.48 -34.22 23.50
C THR A 321 -46.94 -35.63 23.27
N MET A 322 -45.67 -35.87 23.61
CA MET A 322 -45.15 -37.22 23.79
C MET A 322 -44.99 -37.51 25.28
N GLN A 323 -45.92 -38.34 25.74
CA GLN A 323 -45.94 -39.07 26.98
C GLN A 323 -44.77 -40.07 26.96
N SER A 324 -43.84 -39.99 27.92
CA SER A 324 -42.89 -41.08 28.17
C SER A 324 -42.65 -41.25 29.67
N ASP A 325 -42.92 -42.47 30.10
CA ASP A 325 -42.91 -43.00 31.44
C ASP A 325 -41.60 -42.83 32.21
N LYS A 326 -41.77 -42.36 33.46
CA LYS A 326 -41.35 -42.99 34.71
C LYS A 326 -40.16 -43.97 34.67
N SER A 327 -39.04 -43.54 35.24
CA SER A 327 -38.22 -44.38 36.12
C SER A 327 -37.66 -43.54 37.27
N GLU A 328 -38.17 -43.82 38.47
CA GLU A 328 -37.70 -43.37 39.77
C GLU A 328 -36.28 -43.87 40.04
N SER A 329 -35.38 -42.97 40.46
CA SER A 329 -34.51 -43.21 41.61
C SER A 329 -34.00 -41.87 42.12
N ASP A 330 -34.50 -41.50 43.29
CA ASP A 330 -34.01 -40.42 44.16
C ASP A 330 -32.51 -40.58 44.44
N ASP A 331 -31.77 -39.47 44.40
CA ASP A 331 -31.10 -39.00 45.62
C ASP A 331 -30.75 -37.50 45.57
N GLU A 332 -30.92 -36.89 46.73
CA GLU A 332 -31.04 -35.47 47.00
C GLU A 332 -29.71 -34.66 46.99
N SER A 333 -29.92 -33.37 46.73
CA SER A 333 -29.30 -32.20 47.38
C SER A 333 -28.02 -31.58 46.79
N GLY A 334 -28.12 -30.28 46.50
CA GLY A 334 -26.98 -29.38 46.32
C GLY A 334 -27.19 -28.27 45.31
N ALA A 335 -28.04 -27.31 45.64
CA ALA A 335 -28.34 -26.12 44.84
C ALA A 335 -27.10 -25.29 44.49
N GLY A 336 -27.00 -24.92 43.21
CA GLY A 336 -26.15 -23.85 42.68
C GLY A 336 -26.81 -23.32 41.41
N GLU A 337 -27.71 -22.36 41.57
CA GLU A 337 -28.32 -21.60 40.48
C GLU A 337 -27.21 -20.96 39.61
N MET A 338 -26.95 -21.55 38.45
CA MET A 338 -26.20 -20.88 37.41
C MET A 338 -27.17 -19.91 36.72
N ILE A 339 -27.05 -18.63 37.08
CA ILE A 339 -27.77 -17.52 36.46
C ILE A 339 -27.39 -17.49 34.97
N SER A 340 -28.24 -18.10 34.15
CA SER A 340 -28.29 -17.89 32.71
C SER A 340 -28.80 -16.47 32.46
N ALA A 341 -27.89 -15.49 32.44
CA ALA A 341 -28.20 -14.14 32.01
C ALA A 341 -28.68 -14.16 30.55
N GLY A 342 -29.95 -13.80 30.36
CA GLY A 342 -30.63 -13.78 29.07
C GLY A 342 -30.05 -12.71 28.13
N GLY A 343 -29.69 -13.14 26.93
CA GLY A 343 -29.39 -12.27 25.80
C GLY A 343 -30.68 -11.65 25.25
N GLY A 344 -30.92 -10.40 25.61
CA GLY A 344 -31.92 -9.55 24.96
C GLY A 344 -31.43 -9.10 23.59
N SER A 345 -32.09 -9.57 22.54
CA SER A 345 -32.04 -8.98 21.20
C SER A 345 -32.59 -7.56 21.25
N GLY A 346 -31.76 -6.57 20.94
CA GLY A 346 -32.23 -5.19 20.81
C GLY A 346 -31.15 -4.15 20.53
N ASP A 347 -31.10 -3.77 19.26
CA ASP A 347 -30.78 -2.43 18.74
C ASP A 347 -29.34 -2.14 18.28
N GLY A 348 -29.24 -1.96 16.96
CA GLY A 348 -28.04 -1.57 16.26
C GLY A 348 -27.84 -0.06 16.35
N LEU A 349 -26.86 0.34 17.15
CA LEU A 349 -26.27 1.65 17.11
C LEU A 349 -24.76 1.48 16.91
N ALA A 350 -24.28 1.96 15.77
CA ALA A 350 -22.87 2.26 15.45
C ALA A 350 -21.84 1.24 15.97
N GLY A 351 -21.44 0.31 15.11
CA GLY A 351 -20.24 -0.52 15.32
C GLY A 351 -19.00 0.37 15.42
N VAL A 352 -18.68 0.79 16.64
CA VAL A 352 -17.34 1.20 17.05
C VAL A 352 -16.50 -0.08 17.00
N HIS A 353 -15.39 -0.04 16.28
CA HIS A 353 -14.49 -1.17 16.03
C HIS A 353 -14.03 -1.84 17.35
N SER A 354 -14.78 -2.83 17.84
CA SER A 354 -14.27 -3.76 18.85
C SER A 354 -13.17 -4.58 18.20
N LEU A 355 -11.96 -4.52 18.74
CA LEU A 355 -10.80 -5.27 18.28
C LEU A 355 -11.17 -6.74 18.01
N ASN A 356 -10.65 -7.30 16.91
CA ASN A 356 -10.81 -8.71 16.60
C ASN A 356 -10.22 -9.54 17.77
N GLY A 357 -10.88 -10.60 18.23
CA GLY A 357 -10.41 -11.43 19.35
C GLY A 357 -8.97 -11.94 19.16
N ILE A 358 -8.56 -12.17 17.92
CA ILE A 358 -7.17 -12.49 17.56
C ILE A 358 -6.20 -11.35 17.90
N GLU A 359 -6.56 -10.11 17.58
CA GLU A 359 -5.72 -8.93 17.85
C GLU A 359 -5.59 -8.72 19.35
N ARG A 360 -6.68 -8.92 20.11
CA ARG A 360 -6.65 -8.94 21.57
C ARG A 360 -5.70 -10.03 22.09
N PHE A 361 -5.70 -11.22 21.48
CA PHE A 361 -4.76 -12.27 21.84
C PHE A 361 -3.31 -11.91 21.51
N LYS A 362 -3.03 -11.25 20.38
CA LYS A 362 -1.67 -10.79 20.04
C LYS A 362 -1.16 -9.79 21.09
N VAL A 363 -1.97 -8.80 21.44
CA VAL A 363 -1.63 -7.82 22.48
C VAL A 363 -1.43 -8.51 23.83
N PHE A 364 -2.34 -9.41 24.21
CA PHE A 364 -2.25 -10.17 25.45
C PHE A 364 -1.00 -11.06 25.51
N ALA A 365 -0.67 -11.77 24.43
CA ALA A 365 0.51 -12.62 24.38
C ALA A 365 1.83 -11.83 24.44
N ASN A 366 1.85 -10.61 23.88
CA ASN A 366 3.01 -9.73 23.95
C ASN A 366 3.20 -9.14 25.35
N ASN A 367 2.10 -8.78 26.03
CA ASN A 367 2.15 -8.18 27.36
C ASN A 367 2.40 -9.24 28.45
N THR A 368 1.64 -10.35 28.43
CA THR A 368 1.70 -11.40 29.47
C THR A 368 1.85 -12.80 28.84
N PRO A 369 3.04 -13.14 28.30
CA PRO A 369 3.25 -14.37 27.54
C PRO A 369 2.96 -15.65 28.35
N GLN A 370 3.28 -15.65 29.65
CA GLN A 370 3.05 -16.81 30.51
C GLN A 370 1.56 -17.11 30.70
N GLU A 371 0.73 -16.07 30.85
CA GLU A 371 -0.72 -16.23 30.98
C GLU A 371 -1.36 -16.65 29.67
N ALA A 372 -0.91 -16.07 28.55
CA ALA A 372 -1.35 -16.49 27.22
C ALA A 372 -1.09 -17.99 26.99
N ILE A 373 0.05 -18.51 27.46
CA ILE A 373 0.36 -19.94 27.41
C ILE A 373 -0.59 -20.74 28.31
N LEU A 374 -0.84 -20.29 29.55
CA LEU A 374 -1.79 -20.96 30.44
C LEU A 374 -3.22 -20.99 29.87
N LEU A 375 -3.64 -19.91 29.22
CA LEU A 375 -4.92 -19.80 28.53
C LEU A 375 -5.02 -20.84 27.40
N VAL A 376 -3.98 -20.95 26.57
CA VAL A 376 -3.89 -21.96 25.50
C VAL A 376 -3.90 -23.38 26.08
N LYS A 377 -3.14 -23.65 27.15
CA LYS A 377 -3.14 -24.94 27.84
C LYS A 377 -4.53 -25.28 28.40
N LYS A 378 -5.23 -24.31 28.97
CA LYS A 378 -6.61 -24.45 29.43
C LYS A 378 -7.55 -24.81 28.28
N TRP A 379 -7.41 -24.18 27.11
CA TRP A 379 -8.23 -24.51 25.94
C TRP A 379 -7.95 -25.91 25.39
N ILE A 380 -6.70 -26.37 25.44
CA ILE A 380 -6.32 -27.74 25.08
C ILE A 380 -6.92 -28.74 26.09
N ALA A 381 -6.82 -28.44 27.39
CA ALA A 381 -7.31 -29.33 28.45
C ALA A 381 -8.84 -29.41 28.55
N GLN A 382 -9.55 -28.32 28.21
CA GLN A 382 -11.01 -28.26 28.30
C GLN A 382 -11.74 -29.06 27.21
N ASP A 383 -11.06 -29.46 26.12
CA ASP A 383 -11.59 -30.27 25.02
C ASP A 383 -12.96 -29.78 24.47
N SER A 384 -13.22 -28.48 24.57
CA SER A 384 -14.52 -27.89 24.23
C SER A 384 -14.57 -27.50 22.76
N LYS A 385 -15.76 -27.55 22.14
CA LYS A 385 -15.93 -27.14 20.73
C LYS A 385 -15.46 -25.70 20.48
N SER A 386 -15.72 -24.79 21.43
CA SER A 386 -15.28 -23.40 21.36
C SER A 386 -13.77 -23.25 21.55
N GLY A 387 -13.16 -24.01 22.47
CA GLY A 387 -11.71 -24.07 22.65
C GLY A 387 -11.00 -24.60 21.40
N HIS A 388 -11.52 -25.65 20.78
CA HIS A 388 -10.99 -26.17 19.50
C HIS A 388 -11.14 -25.19 18.35
N ALA A 389 -12.21 -24.39 18.33
CA ALA A 389 -12.38 -23.35 17.34
C ALA A 389 -11.39 -22.21 17.56
N ALA A 390 -11.17 -21.78 18.81
CA ALA A 390 -10.17 -20.79 19.19
C ALA A 390 -8.74 -21.21 18.81
N LEU A 391 -8.34 -22.42 19.18
CA LEU A 391 -7.03 -22.99 18.86
C LEU A 391 -6.77 -23.06 17.35
N ARG A 392 -7.79 -23.38 16.55
CA ARG A 392 -7.70 -23.35 15.09
C ARG A 392 -7.64 -21.91 14.55
N ALA A 393 -8.39 -20.99 15.14
CA ALA A 393 -8.44 -19.60 14.69
C ALA A 393 -7.11 -18.89 14.92
N LEU A 394 -6.43 -19.18 16.04
CA LEU A 394 -5.08 -18.69 16.31
C LEU A 394 -4.11 -19.09 15.20
N VAL A 395 -4.07 -20.37 14.82
CA VAL A 395 -3.14 -20.85 13.79
C VAL A 395 -3.47 -20.30 12.40
N GLN A 396 -4.74 -19.99 12.12
CA GLN A 396 -5.14 -19.45 10.82
C GLN A 396 -4.92 -17.94 10.67
N GLN A 397 -4.96 -17.17 11.76
CA GLN A 397 -4.96 -15.69 11.72
C GLN A 397 -3.73 -15.05 12.39
N ILE A 398 -2.92 -15.80 13.16
CA ILE A 398 -1.69 -15.29 13.78
C ILE A 398 -0.46 -15.74 12.99
N ASP A 399 0.52 -14.84 12.88
CA ASP A 399 1.80 -15.10 12.24
C ASP A 399 2.60 -16.18 12.99
N ASN A 400 3.30 -17.02 12.25
CA ASN A 400 4.06 -18.14 12.82
C ASN A 400 5.13 -17.71 13.84
N SER A 401 5.64 -16.48 13.75
CA SER A 401 6.61 -15.93 14.70
C SER A 401 6.02 -15.79 16.10
N ALA A 402 4.83 -15.20 16.24
CA ALA A 402 4.18 -14.99 17.54
C ALA A 402 3.72 -16.31 18.17
N LEU A 403 3.33 -17.30 17.36
CA LEU A 403 2.96 -18.63 17.87
C LEU A 403 4.18 -19.45 18.28
N ALA A 404 5.38 -19.18 17.75
CA ALA A 404 6.57 -19.98 18.03
C ALA A 404 6.90 -20.03 19.53
N ASP A 405 6.75 -18.91 20.23
CA ASP A 405 7.06 -18.83 21.66
C ASP A 405 6.01 -19.54 22.52
N VAL A 406 4.74 -19.49 22.11
CA VAL A 406 3.68 -20.32 22.72
C VAL A 406 3.97 -21.81 22.51
N PHE A 407 4.35 -22.20 21.29
CA PHE A 407 4.69 -23.61 20.98
C PHE A 407 5.92 -24.11 21.73
N LYS A 408 6.96 -23.29 21.96
CA LYS A 408 8.14 -23.70 22.73
C LYS A 408 7.80 -24.13 24.16
N MET A 409 6.78 -23.51 24.75
CA MET A 409 6.36 -23.71 26.14
C MET A 409 5.29 -24.79 26.34
N LEU A 410 4.76 -25.33 25.23
CA LEU A 410 3.85 -26.48 25.23
C LEU A 410 4.65 -27.79 25.22
N SER A 411 4.12 -28.78 25.93
CA SER A 411 4.63 -30.15 25.93
C SER A 411 4.32 -30.87 24.61
N GLU A 412 5.12 -31.87 24.23
CA GLU A 412 4.86 -32.69 23.03
C GLU A 412 3.45 -33.32 22.96
N PRO A 413 2.84 -33.84 24.05
CA PRO A 413 1.46 -34.31 23.98
C PRO A 413 0.46 -33.19 23.68
N GLU A 414 0.63 -32.01 24.28
CA GLU A 414 -0.24 -30.84 24.01
C GLU A 414 -0.12 -30.39 22.54
N LYS A 415 1.11 -30.40 22.00
CA LYS A 415 1.36 -30.11 20.57
C LYS A 415 0.69 -31.13 19.65
N ALA A 416 0.72 -32.41 20.01
CA ALA A 416 0.07 -33.45 19.22
C ALA A 416 -1.46 -33.25 19.19
N THR A 417 -2.07 -33.00 20.35
CA THR A 417 -3.51 -32.71 20.44
C THR A 417 -3.89 -31.47 19.65
N TRP A 418 -3.11 -30.38 19.72
CA TRP A 418 -3.39 -29.18 18.94
C TRP A 418 -3.23 -29.46 17.43
N ARG A 419 -2.19 -30.20 17.02
CA ARG A 419 -1.96 -30.58 15.62
C ARG A 419 -3.12 -31.39 15.04
N ASP A 420 -3.69 -32.31 15.80
CA ASP A 420 -4.83 -33.13 15.36
C ASP A 420 -6.08 -32.29 15.04
N LEU A 421 -6.27 -31.18 15.76
CA LEU A 421 -7.37 -30.25 15.55
C LEU A 421 -7.21 -29.42 14.25
N LEU A 422 -5.99 -29.24 13.73
CA LEU A 422 -5.72 -28.41 12.55
C LEU A 422 -6.15 -29.06 11.22
N ASN A 423 -6.51 -30.33 11.22
CA ASN A 423 -6.90 -31.06 10.01
C ASN A 423 -8.19 -30.56 9.35
N LYS A 424 -8.95 -29.68 10.02
CA LYS A 424 -10.20 -29.13 9.50
C LYS A 424 -10.20 -27.59 9.55
N PRO A 425 -10.19 -26.89 8.39
CA PRO A 425 -10.24 -25.43 8.37
C PRO A 425 -11.56 -24.92 8.96
N LEU A 426 -11.51 -23.76 9.62
CA LEU A 426 -12.71 -23.09 10.14
C LEU A 426 -13.54 -22.48 9.02
N THR A 427 -14.86 -22.57 9.18
CA THR A 427 -15.81 -21.79 8.40
C THR A 427 -15.90 -20.35 8.92
N ALA A 428 -16.36 -19.40 8.11
CA ALA A 428 -16.48 -17.99 8.51
C ALA A 428 -17.33 -17.80 9.79
N ASN A 429 -18.39 -18.60 9.97
CA ASN A 429 -19.24 -18.55 11.17
C ASN A 429 -18.51 -19.10 12.42
N GLU A 430 -17.80 -20.22 12.29
CA GLU A 430 -16.98 -20.77 13.37
C GLU A 430 -15.83 -19.82 13.74
N LEU A 431 -15.29 -19.09 12.78
CA LEU A 431 -14.24 -18.09 12.98
C LEU A 431 -14.75 -16.90 13.80
N SER A 432 -15.96 -16.41 13.53
CA SER A 432 -16.60 -15.37 14.36
C SER A 432 -16.80 -15.86 15.80
N ILE A 433 -17.36 -17.06 15.97
CA ILE A 433 -17.59 -17.66 17.30
C ILE A 433 -16.26 -17.88 18.04
N ALA A 434 -15.21 -18.29 17.32
CA ALA A 434 -13.87 -18.44 17.88
C ALA A 434 -13.31 -17.09 18.34
N ASN A 435 -13.45 -16.03 17.55
CA ASN A 435 -12.97 -14.70 17.91
C ASN A 435 -13.71 -14.16 19.14
N ASP A 436 -15.04 -14.33 19.22
CA ASP A 436 -15.83 -13.93 20.38
C ASP A 436 -15.42 -14.72 21.64
N PHE A 437 -15.19 -16.02 21.49
CA PHE A 437 -14.72 -16.87 22.59
C PHE A 437 -13.33 -16.49 23.08
N ILE A 438 -12.38 -16.28 22.16
CA ILE A 438 -11.01 -15.82 22.48
C ILE A 438 -11.09 -14.49 23.24
N SER A 439 -11.84 -13.54 22.70
CA SER A 439 -12.03 -12.22 23.27
C SER A 439 -12.59 -12.30 24.70
N ASN A 440 -13.66 -13.07 24.91
CA ASN A 440 -14.27 -13.23 26.23
C ASN A 440 -13.35 -13.93 27.24
N GLN A 441 -12.58 -14.94 26.81
CA GLN A 441 -11.64 -15.63 27.69
C GLN A 441 -10.47 -14.73 28.11
N ILE A 442 -9.96 -13.89 27.20
CA ILE A 442 -8.91 -12.91 27.52
C ILE A 442 -9.43 -11.86 28.48
N VAL A 443 -10.64 -11.33 28.24
CA VAL A 443 -11.25 -10.36 29.15
C VAL A 443 -11.42 -10.98 30.54
N GLN A 444 -11.88 -12.23 30.63
CA GLN A 444 -12.00 -12.94 31.91
C GLN A 444 -10.66 -13.24 32.60
N SER A 445 -9.56 -13.38 31.85
CA SER A 445 -8.25 -13.64 32.45
C SER A 445 -7.55 -12.38 32.94
N VAL A 446 -7.85 -11.22 32.36
CA VAL A 446 -7.19 -9.94 32.71
C VAL A 446 -8.06 -9.07 33.63
N ILE A 447 -9.38 -9.11 33.49
CA ILE A 447 -10.30 -8.15 34.10
C ILE A 447 -11.41 -8.90 34.83
N LEU A 448 -11.75 -8.44 36.03
CA LEU A 448 -12.92 -8.94 36.75
C LEU A 448 -14.20 -8.43 36.04
N PRO A 449 -14.95 -9.30 35.32
CA PRO A 449 -16.05 -8.85 34.46
C PRO A 449 -17.23 -8.23 35.24
N SER A 450 -17.28 -8.44 36.56
CA SER A 450 -18.31 -7.91 37.44
C SER A 450 -18.16 -6.40 37.73
N VAL A 451 -16.99 -5.82 37.46
CA VAL A 451 -16.65 -4.46 37.95
C VAL A 451 -16.60 -3.43 36.82
N ILE A 452 -16.10 -3.79 35.63
CA ILE A 452 -16.04 -2.92 34.45
C ILE A 452 -17.29 -3.16 33.58
N GLU A 453 -17.99 -2.13 33.11
CA GLU A 453 -19.16 -2.28 32.23
C GLU A 453 -18.89 -1.71 30.82
N ASP A 454 -18.06 -0.67 30.68
CA ASP A 454 -17.74 -0.04 29.38
C ASP A 454 -16.74 -0.86 28.53
N PRO A 455 -17.14 -1.34 27.32
CA PRO A 455 -16.29 -2.02 26.34
C PRO A 455 -14.93 -1.35 26.08
N ASN A 456 -14.91 -0.01 26.03
CA ASN A 456 -13.70 0.74 25.70
C ASN A 456 -12.69 0.74 26.85
N THR A 457 -13.18 0.71 28.09
CA THR A 457 -12.31 0.67 29.27
C THR A 457 -11.59 -0.67 29.33
N TYR A 458 -12.24 -1.76 28.90
CA TYR A 458 -11.56 -3.06 28.76
C TYR A 458 -10.40 -3.03 27.77
N ASP A 459 -10.60 -2.43 26.59
CA ASP A 459 -9.55 -2.34 25.58
C ASP A 459 -8.35 -1.50 26.05
N LEU A 460 -8.60 -0.47 26.87
CA LEU A 460 -7.54 0.33 27.48
C LEU A 460 -6.80 -0.45 28.58
N LEU A 461 -7.53 -1.18 29.42
CA LEU A 461 -6.95 -2.02 30.49
C LEU A 461 -6.09 -3.15 29.91
N LEU A 462 -6.50 -3.78 28.81
CA LEU A 462 -5.72 -4.82 28.12
C LEU A 462 -4.40 -4.30 27.54
N LYS A 463 -4.32 -3.00 27.24
CA LYS A 463 -3.12 -2.34 26.70
C LYS A 463 -2.18 -1.82 27.80
N LEU A 464 -2.56 -1.91 29.07
CA LEU A 464 -1.68 -1.53 30.16
C LEU A 464 -0.54 -2.53 30.30
N ASN A 465 0.66 -2.00 30.54
CA ASN A 465 1.80 -2.76 31.04
C ASN A 465 2.17 -2.25 32.45
N ALA A 466 3.02 -2.99 33.15
CA ALA A 466 3.46 -2.65 34.50
C ALA A 466 4.12 -1.26 34.57
N ASP A 467 4.96 -0.92 33.59
CA ASP A 467 5.62 0.39 33.50
C ASP A 467 4.64 1.56 33.37
N MET A 468 3.55 1.40 32.61
CA MET A 468 2.52 2.42 32.45
C MET A 468 1.78 2.65 33.75
N ILE A 469 1.54 1.60 34.55
CA ILE A 469 0.92 1.76 35.86
C ILE A 469 1.84 2.54 36.80
N ASN A 470 3.14 2.31 36.77
CA ASN A 470 4.10 3.13 37.52
C ASN A 470 4.04 4.61 37.10
N GLN A 471 3.97 4.89 35.80
CA GLN A 471 3.84 6.26 35.29
C GLN A 471 2.50 6.92 35.68
N ILE A 472 1.41 6.14 35.70
CA ILE A 472 0.11 6.63 36.15
C ILE A 472 0.16 6.90 37.65
N TYR A 473 0.84 6.05 38.43
CA TYR A 473 0.97 6.18 39.87
C TYR A 473 1.64 7.51 40.26
N GLU A 474 2.70 7.90 39.56
CA GLU A 474 3.38 9.18 39.80
C GLU A 474 2.46 10.40 39.66
N LYS A 475 1.41 10.31 38.83
CA LYS A 475 0.49 11.43 38.58
C LYS A 475 -0.83 11.33 39.34
N ASP A 476 -1.44 10.15 39.41
CA ASP A 476 -2.72 9.92 40.08
C ASP A 476 -2.74 8.55 40.79
N PRO A 477 -2.21 8.46 42.04
CA PRO A 477 -2.20 7.24 42.84
C PRO A 477 -3.60 6.63 43.05
N TYR A 478 -4.63 7.48 43.11
CA TYR A 478 -6.00 7.03 43.35
C TYR A 478 -6.53 6.22 42.17
N ILE A 479 -6.22 6.62 40.94
CA ILE A 479 -6.63 5.89 39.73
C ILE A 479 -5.95 4.53 39.64
N VAL A 480 -4.67 4.43 40.01
CA VAL A 480 -3.98 3.12 40.06
C VAL A 480 -4.67 2.18 41.03
N SER A 481 -5.09 2.70 42.18
CA SER A 481 -5.81 1.92 43.20
C SER A 481 -7.15 1.40 42.68
N LEU A 482 -7.89 2.22 41.91
CA LEU A 482 -9.14 1.81 41.25
C LEU A 482 -8.89 0.76 40.15
N VAL A 483 -7.82 0.95 39.36
CA VAL A 483 -7.44 0.06 38.25
C VAL A 483 -7.00 -1.30 38.78
N LEU A 484 -6.20 -1.37 39.84
CA LEU A 484 -5.77 -2.64 40.43
C LEU A 484 -6.93 -3.46 40.98
N ASN A 485 -7.96 -2.82 41.55
CA ASN A 485 -9.17 -3.52 41.98
C ASN A 485 -10.04 -4.04 40.81
N ALA A 486 -9.77 -3.63 39.58
CA ALA A 486 -10.45 -4.13 38.38
C ALA A 486 -9.66 -5.23 37.65
N LEU A 487 -8.38 -5.41 37.98
CA LEU A 487 -7.44 -6.31 37.29
C LEU A 487 -7.38 -7.69 37.96
N SER A 488 -6.85 -8.68 37.26
CA SER A 488 -6.65 -10.03 37.77
C SER A 488 -5.49 -10.11 38.77
N GLU A 489 -5.56 -11.07 39.70
CA GLU A 489 -4.55 -11.29 40.75
C GLU A 489 -3.13 -11.46 40.19
N SER A 490 -3.01 -12.13 39.04
CA SER A 490 -1.74 -12.41 38.39
C SER A 490 -1.10 -11.15 37.80
N PHE A 491 -1.90 -10.30 37.15
CA PHE A 491 -1.42 -9.02 36.65
C PHE A 491 -1.11 -8.03 37.79
N ILE A 492 -1.89 -8.04 38.87
CA ILE A 492 -1.57 -7.26 40.09
C ILE A 492 -0.20 -7.68 40.64
N ALA A 493 0.07 -8.99 40.74
CA ALA A 493 1.36 -9.48 41.22
C ALA A 493 2.52 -9.03 40.33
N GLU A 494 2.34 -9.03 39.00
CA GLU A 494 3.33 -8.53 38.05
C GLU A 494 3.58 -7.03 38.24
N VAL A 495 2.53 -6.22 38.34
CA VAL A 495 2.64 -4.77 38.59
C VAL A 495 3.40 -4.51 39.89
N LEU A 496 2.99 -5.14 40.99
CA LEU A 496 3.63 -4.96 42.29
C LEU A 496 5.09 -5.42 42.29
N SER A 497 5.46 -6.41 41.49
CA SER A 497 6.86 -6.86 41.34
C SER A 497 7.75 -5.86 40.62
N SER A 498 7.16 -4.96 39.81
CA SER A 498 7.87 -3.91 39.09
C SER A 498 8.00 -2.59 39.87
N CYS A 499 7.24 -2.43 40.95
CA CYS A 499 7.22 -1.22 41.77
C CYS A 499 8.32 -1.24 42.85
N GLU A 500 8.75 -0.06 43.31
CA GLU A 500 9.60 0.04 44.49
C GLU A 500 8.83 -0.38 45.77
N PRO A 501 9.49 -0.98 46.78
CA PRO A 501 8.81 -1.48 47.99
C PRO A 501 7.95 -0.44 48.71
N GLU A 502 8.39 0.81 48.77
CA GLU A 502 7.65 1.90 49.41
C GLU A 502 6.37 2.26 48.64
N THR A 503 6.43 2.21 47.31
CA THR A 503 5.29 2.42 46.42
C THR A 503 4.29 1.28 46.54
N VAL A 504 4.75 0.03 46.66
CA VAL A 504 3.91 -1.15 46.88
C VAL A 504 3.06 -0.99 48.13
N ASP A 505 3.66 -0.61 49.26
CA ASP A 505 2.95 -0.43 50.52
C ASP A 505 1.84 0.63 50.41
N GLN A 506 2.14 1.74 49.74
CA GLN A 506 1.17 2.82 49.53
C GLN A 506 0.03 2.40 48.61
N ILE A 507 0.34 1.72 47.50
CA ILE A 507 -0.64 1.17 46.56
C ILE A 507 -1.56 0.18 47.25
N LEU A 508 -1.03 -0.73 48.07
CA LEU A 508 -1.82 -1.72 48.79
C LEU A 508 -2.74 -1.04 49.81
N MET A 509 -2.24 -0.07 50.57
CA MET A 509 -3.04 0.67 51.55
C MET A 509 -4.18 1.45 50.90
N SER A 510 -3.96 2.09 49.75
CA SER A 510 -5.01 2.81 49.03
C SER A 510 -5.99 1.88 48.31
N SER A 511 -5.53 0.73 47.81
CA SER A 511 -6.38 -0.23 47.09
C SER A 511 -7.33 -0.98 48.02
N VAL A 512 -6.94 -1.27 49.26
CA VAL A 512 -7.77 -1.99 50.24
C VAL A 512 -9.02 -1.21 50.65
N ILE A 513 -9.01 0.12 50.55
CA ILE A 513 -10.12 0.97 50.98
C ILE A 513 -11.25 1.02 49.92
N ILE A 514 -10.92 0.72 48.67
CA ILE A 514 -11.80 0.90 47.51
C ILE A 514 -12.86 -0.19 47.45
N GLN A 515 -14.10 0.21 47.20
CA GLN A 515 -15.23 -0.70 46.99
C GLN A 515 -15.51 -0.91 45.50
N GLU A 516 -16.11 -2.06 45.15
CA GLU A 516 -16.49 -2.37 43.76
C GLU A 516 -17.40 -1.30 43.13
N SER A 517 -18.29 -0.69 43.92
CA SER A 517 -19.15 0.41 43.45
C SER A 517 -18.35 1.66 43.08
N GLU A 518 -17.27 1.95 43.80
CA GLU A 518 -16.44 3.12 43.50
C GLU A 518 -15.67 2.93 42.19
N VAL A 519 -15.23 1.70 41.88
CA VAL A 519 -14.61 1.39 40.58
C VAL A 519 -15.62 1.59 39.46
N ARG A 520 -16.87 1.15 39.65
CA ARG A 520 -17.95 1.32 38.67
C ARG A 520 -18.28 2.80 38.43
N ASP A 521 -18.43 3.57 39.50
CA ASP A 521 -18.77 4.99 39.43
C ASP A 521 -17.65 5.84 38.81
N ASN A 522 -16.39 5.40 38.95
CA ASN A 522 -15.22 6.10 38.41
C ASN A 522 -14.74 5.59 37.04
N GLN A 523 -15.46 4.69 36.35
CA GLN A 523 -15.04 4.16 35.05
C GLN A 523 -14.75 5.27 34.01
N ALA A 524 -15.55 6.35 34.00
CA ALA A 524 -15.32 7.47 33.08
C ALA A 524 -13.97 8.16 33.31
N ARG A 525 -13.56 8.31 34.59
CA ARG A 525 -12.27 8.92 34.97
C ARG A 525 -11.11 7.96 34.70
N ILE A 526 -11.30 6.66 34.97
CA ILE A 526 -10.33 5.62 34.60
C ILE A 526 -10.07 5.68 33.10
N LYS A 527 -11.12 5.69 32.28
CA LYS A 527 -11.02 5.81 30.82
C LYS A 527 -10.29 7.07 30.38
N GLU A 528 -10.64 8.22 30.93
CA GLU A 528 -9.99 9.49 30.60
C GLU A 528 -8.49 9.43 30.89
N VAL A 529 -8.10 8.99 32.09
CA VAL A 529 -6.69 8.89 32.46
C VAL A 529 -5.96 7.86 31.60
N LEU A 530 -6.51 6.66 31.44
CA LEU A 530 -5.89 5.59 30.64
C LEU A 530 -5.73 5.99 29.18
N SER A 531 -6.70 6.69 28.59
CA SER A 531 -6.63 7.15 27.20
C SER A 531 -5.42 8.07 26.96
N GLN A 532 -5.05 8.91 27.94
CA GLN A 532 -3.88 9.80 27.81
C GLN A 532 -2.56 9.03 27.69
N TYR A 533 -2.44 7.86 28.32
CA TYR A 533 -1.22 7.05 28.28
C TYR A 533 -1.22 6.04 27.13
N VAL A 534 -2.39 5.49 26.80
CA VAL A 534 -2.52 4.47 25.75
C VAL A 534 -2.60 5.08 24.35
N GLU A 535 -3.28 6.22 24.16
CA GLU A 535 -3.39 6.89 22.85
C GLU A 535 -2.11 7.67 22.50
N SER A 536 -1.36 8.18 23.48
CA SER A 536 -0.17 9.00 23.22
C SER A 536 0.98 8.24 22.54
N LYS A 537 1.04 6.91 22.65
CA LYS A 537 2.02 6.08 21.92
C LYS A 537 1.49 5.54 20.58
N SER A 538 0.19 5.66 20.31
CA SER A 538 -0.51 4.95 19.23
C SER A 538 -0.58 5.73 17.90
N LYS A 539 0.54 6.26 17.40
CA LYS A 539 0.69 7.01 16.12
C LYS A 539 0.42 8.52 16.21
N LEU A 540 1.44 9.26 16.63
CA LEU A 540 1.46 10.71 16.42
C LEU A 540 1.53 11.00 14.91
N PRO A 541 0.65 11.83 14.32
CA PRO A 541 0.65 12.11 12.88
C PRO A 541 1.94 12.79 12.38
N PHE A 542 2.70 13.40 13.30
CA PHE A 542 4.01 13.94 12.97
C PHE A 542 5.08 12.85 12.82
N VAL A 543 4.97 11.74 13.56
CA VAL A 543 5.88 10.60 13.44
C VAL A 543 5.79 9.98 12.04
N GLU A 544 4.59 9.84 11.48
CA GLU A 544 4.41 9.38 10.10
C GLU A 544 5.08 10.33 9.09
N LYS A 545 4.94 11.65 9.29
CA LYS A 545 5.63 12.64 8.45
C LYS A 545 7.15 12.53 8.56
N LEU A 546 7.68 12.23 9.75
CA LEU A 546 9.11 12.00 9.94
C LEU A 546 9.59 10.79 9.12
N TYR A 547 8.76 9.74 8.99
CA TYR A 547 9.09 8.57 8.16
C TYR A 547 9.24 8.90 6.68
N ASP A 548 8.37 9.76 6.15
CA ASP A 548 8.40 10.18 4.74
C ASP A 548 9.58 11.13 4.45
N ILE A 549 10.02 11.88 5.46
CA ILE A 549 11.09 12.88 5.33
C ILE A 549 12.48 12.23 5.49
N LEU A 550 12.60 11.14 6.26
CA LEU A 550 13.88 10.45 6.54
C LEU A 550 14.78 10.18 5.32
N PRO A 551 14.27 9.74 4.16
CA PRO A 551 15.11 9.48 2.99
C PRO A 551 15.78 10.73 2.41
N ASN A 552 15.25 11.93 2.69
CA ASN A 552 15.61 13.17 2.01
C ASN A 552 16.36 14.17 2.90
N VAL A 553 16.49 13.92 4.18
CA VAL A 553 17.20 14.80 5.11
C VAL A 553 18.72 14.63 5.06
N SER A 554 19.44 15.63 5.56
CA SER A 554 20.88 15.53 5.80
C SER A 554 21.17 14.61 6.98
N SER A 555 22.36 14.02 7.03
CA SER A 555 22.75 13.07 8.09
C SER A 555 22.63 13.65 9.51
N ALA A 556 22.94 14.94 9.70
CA ALA A 556 22.79 15.61 11.00
C ALA A 556 21.32 15.71 11.46
N VAL A 557 20.41 16.05 10.53
CA VAL A 557 18.97 16.12 10.80
C VAL A 557 18.41 14.72 10.99
N GLU A 558 18.83 13.76 10.17
CA GLU A 558 18.44 12.36 10.27
C GLU A 558 18.72 11.77 11.66
N ARG A 559 19.92 12.02 12.20
CA ARG A 559 20.29 11.62 13.57
C ARG A 559 19.35 12.22 14.62
N SER A 560 18.99 13.49 14.45
CA SER A 560 18.04 14.17 15.35
C SER A 560 16.63 13.56 15.24
N ILE A 561 16.22 13.18 14.03
CA ILE A 561 14.96 12.47 13.79
C ILE A 561 14.98 11.12 14.49
N PHE A 562 15.99 10.27 14.27
CA PHE A 562 16.08 8.97 14.96
C PHE A 562 16.09 9.10 16.49
N ASN A 563 16.81 10.08 17.05
CA ASN A 563 16.77 10.34 18.50
C ASN A 563 15.37 10.74 18.99
N THR A 564 14.62 11.50 18.19
CA THR A 564 13.24 11.87 18.51
C THR A 564 12.31 10.65 18.40
N LEU A 565 12.48 9.84 17.37
CA LEU A 565 11.71 8.62 17.14
C LEU A 565 11.91 7.61 18.27
N LYS A 566 13.14 7.45 18.75
CA LYS A 566 13.48 6.61 19.91
C LYS A 566 12.62 6.94 21.15
N GLN A 567 12.37 8.23 21.41
CA GLN A 567 11.61 8.65 22.60
C GLN A 567 10.11 8.42 22.47
N ASN A 568 9.59 8.28 21.25
CA ASN A 568 8.16 8.31 20.98
C ASN A 568 7.60 6.98 20.42
N ILE A 569 8.46 6.02 20.11
CA ILE A 569 8.10 4.74 19.47
C ILE A 569 8.70 3.58 20.26
N ASN A 570 8.06 2.39 20.18
CA ASN A 570 8.59 1.16 20.77
C ASN A 570 9.86 0.66 20.03
N VAL A 571 10.63 -0.21 20.68
CA VAL A 571 11.90 -0.73 20.12
C VAL A 571 11.67 -1.51 18.81
N GLU A 572 10.58 -2.26 18.72
CA GLU A 572 10.28 -3.11 17.57
C GLU A 572 9.96 -2.28 16.32
N GLU A 573 9.04 -1.32 16.40
CA GLU A 573 8.72 -0.41 15.28
C GLU A 573 9.93 0.46 14.94
N PHE A 574 10.70 0.92 15.93
CA PHE A 574 11.95 1.65 15.70
C PHE A 574 12.97 0.80 14.93
N THR A 575 13.12 -0.47 15.28
CA THR A 575 14.04 -1.41 14.61
C THR A 575 13.59 -1.67 13.17
N GLN A 576 12.29 -1.95 12.95
CA GLN A 576 11.73 -2.16 11.61
C GLN A 576 11.89 -0.91 10.73
N LEU A 577 11.65 0.28 11.29
CA LEU A 577 11.85 1.54 10.59
C LEU A 577 13.32 1.74 10.20
N SER A 578 14.22 1.47 11.14
CA SER A 578 15.66 1.61 10.94
C SER A 578 16.17 0.60 9.90
N GLN A 579 15.60 -0.60 9.83
CA GLN A 579 15.90 -1.57 8.77
C GLN A 579 15.41 -1.07 7.40
N LYS A 580 14.22 -0.47 7.34
CA LYS A 580 13.64 0.05 6.08
C LYS A 580 14.41 1.26 5.54
N ASN A 581 14.81 2.18 6.41
CA ASN A 581 15.43 3.45 6.01
C ASN A 581 16.94 3.52 6.21
N PHE A 582 17.57 2.50 6.78
CA PHE A 582 18.99 2.36 7.14
C PHE A 582 19.69 3.68 7.57
N PRO A 583 19.97 3.88 8.88
CA PRO A 583 20.58 5.10 9.40
C PRO A 583 21.89 5.47 8.70
N SER A 584 22.05 6.74 8.33
CA SER A 584 23.28 7.21 7.65
C SER A 584 24.56 7.07 8.49
N GLU A 585 24.45 7.06 9.82
CA GLU A 585 25.59 6.87 10.72
C GLU A 585 26.16 5.44 10.67
N LEU A 586 25.30 4.45 10.41
CA LEU A 586 25.68 3.03 10.35
C LEU A 586 26.36 2.64 9.03
N VAL A 587 26.37 3.53 8.03
CA VAL A 587 26.98 3.24 6.73
C VAL A 587 28.47 2.92 6.86
N ARG A 588 29.15 3.48 7.86
CA ARG A 588 30.58 3.24 8.12
C ARG A 588 30.87 1.85 8.69
N GLU A 589 29.89 1.28 9.37
CA GLU A 589 30.01 0.00 10.08
C GLU A 589 29.54 -1.17 9.19
N LEU A 590 29.04 -0.88 7.99
CA LEU A 590 28.66 -1.91 7.02
C LEU A 590 29.83 -2.85 6.71
N PRO A 591 29.54 -4.12 6.37
CA PRO A 591 30.56 -5.09 6.00
C PRO A 591 31.51 -4.54 4.92
N THR A 592 32.81 -4.72 5.11
CA THR A 592 33.84 -4.16 4.20
C THR A 592 33.67 -4.66 2.77
N LYS A 593 33.19 -5.89 2.59
CA LYS A 593 32.84 -6.48 1.29
C LYS A 593 31.70 -5.71 0.62
N PHE A 594 30.59 -5.49 1.33
CA PHE A 594 29.47 -4.66 0.87
C PHE A 594 29.91 -3.26 0.44
N LEU A 595 30.69 -2.58 1.29
CA LEU A 595 31.13 -1.21 1.06
C LEU A 595 32.06 -1.12 -0.15
N LYS A 596 32.96 -2.09 -0.31
CA LYS A 596 33.88 -2.16 -1.45
C LYS A 596 33.12 -2.33 -2.75
N GLU A 597 32.16 -3.24 -2.79
CA GLU A 597 31.34 -3.45 -3.97
C GLU A 597 30.45 -2.25 -4.26
N SER A 598 29.89 -1.62 -3.22
CA SER A 598 29.08 -0.38 -3.32
C SER A 598 29.89 0.74 -3.94
N LEU A 599 31.09 1.01 -3.41
CA LEU A 599 32.00 2.00 -3.97
C LEU A 599 32.43 1.64 -5.39
N ALA A 600 32.66 0.36 -5.70
CA ALA A 600 33.02 -0.04 -7.05
C ALA A 600 31.93 0.29 -8.08
N THR A 601 30.67 0.02 -7.75
CA THR A 601 29.51 0.30 -8.61
C THR A 601 29.06 1.76 -8.65
N TYR A 602 29.48 2.58 -7.69
CA TYR A 602 29.09 3.98 -7.64
C TYR A 602 29.67 4.76 -8.85
N ASP A 603 29.10 5.91 -9.19
CA ASP A 603 29.62 6.71 -10.30
C ASP A 603 30.98 7.34 -9.94
N LEU A 604 31.92 7.37 -10.89
CA LEU A 604 33.27 7.89 -10.64
C LEU A 604 33.27 9.39 -10.30
N GLY A 605 32.51 10.21 -11.02
CA GLY A 605 32.43 11.64 -10.75
C GLY A 605 31.85 11.92 -9.36
N LYS A 606 30.81 11.18 -8.99
CA LYS A 606 30.23 11.24 -7.64
C LYS A 606 31.18 10.73 -6.56
N LYS A 607 31.94 9.65 -6.81
CA LYS A 607 32.99 9.15 -5.90
C LYS A 607 34.06 10.19 -5.63
N VAL A 608 34.55 10.87 -6.65
CA VAL A 608 35.57 11.91 -6.52
C VAL A 608 35.04 13.04 -5.65
N SER A 609 33.82 13.53 -5.91
CA SER A 609 33.18 14.56 -5.09
C SER A 609 33.00 14.13 -3.63
N LEU A 610 32.52 12.90 -3.41
CA LEU A 610 32.32 12.31 -2.09
C LEU A 610 33.63 12.24 -1.30
N LEU A 611 34.66 11.60 -1.86
CA LEU A 611 35.93 11.33 -1.18
C LEU A 611 36.76 12.60 -0.99
N PHE A 612 36.67 13.56 -1.92
CA PHE A 612 37.38 14.82 -1.80
C PHE A 612 36.75 15.73 -0.73
N ALA A 613 35.44 15.67 -0.53
CA ALA A 613 34.72 16.46 0.48
C ALA A 613 34.87 15.90 1.92
N MET A 614 35.38 14.68 2.07
CA MET A 614 35.59 14.03 3.37
C MET A 614 36.87 14.51 4.06
N ASP A 615 36.90 14.31 5.37
CA ASP A 615 38.10 14.55 6.17
C ASP A 615 39.18 13.52 5.81
N GLU A 616 40.46 13.90 5.92
CA GLU A 616 41.58 13.14 5.37
C GLU A 616 41.65 11.68 5.85
N ASN A 617 41.37 11.45 7.14
CA ASN A 617 41.36 10.10 7.72
C ASN A 617 40.25 9.22 7.12
N GLU A 618 39.05 9.77 6.93
CA GLU A 618 37.92 9.05 6.35
C GLU A 618 38.12 8.79 4.87
N ARG A 619 38.65 9.79 4.16
CA ARG A 619 39.04 9.69 2.76
C ARG A 619 40.03 8.55 2.55
N MET A 620 41.07 8.45 3.38
CA MET A 620 42.05 7.37 3.29
C MET A 620 41.43 6.01 3.54
N TYR A 621 40.58 5.87 4.57
CA TYR A 621 39.88 4.61 4.86
C TYR A 621 39.06 4.11 3.64
N TYR A 622 38.23 4.96 3.04
CA TYR A 622 37.42 4.56 1.89
C TYR A 622 38.24 4.33 0.62
N LEU A 623 39.32 5.10 0.42
CA LEU A 623 40.22 4.86 -0.69
C LEU A 623 40.95 3.53 -0.55
N ASP A 624 41.46 3.18 0.63
CA ASP A 624 42.16 1.91 0.84
C ASP A 624 41.23 0.70 0.66
N LEU A 625 39.96 0.86 1.03
CA LEU A 625 38.94 -0.17 0.90
C LEU A 625 38.61 -0.50 -0.57
N PHE A 626 38.49 0.52 -1.42
CA PHE A 626 38.12 0.36 -2.83
C PHE A 626 39.34 0.26 -3.77
N ALA A 627 40.35 1.08 -3.55
CA ALA A 627 41.50 1.30 -4.41
C ALA A 627 42.79 1.38 -3.57
N PRO A 628 43.29 0.24 -3.05
CA PRO A 628 44.51 0.21 -2.26
C PRO A 628 45.71 0.72 -3.06
N ASP A 629 46.73 1.19 -2.35
CA ASP A 629 47.94 1.75 -2.95
C ASP A 629 48.59 0.79 -3.96
N GLY A 630 48.99 1.33 -5.11
CA GLY A 630 49.57 0.57 -6.23
C GLY A 630 48.56 -0.04 -7.22
N THR A 631 47.26 0.19 -7.03
CA THR A 631 46.24 -0.19 -8.00
C THR A 631 45.98 0.91 -9.03
N LYS A 632 45.61 0.53 -10.27
CA LYS A 632 45.22 1.50 -11.31
C LYS A 632 44.04 2.39 -10.90
N ALA A 633 43.15 1.88 -10.06
CA ALA A 633 42.02 2.64 -9.55
C ALA A 633 42.49 3.79 -8.64
N ARG A 634 43.54 3.55 -7.84
CA ARG A 634 44.17 4.58 -7.00
C ARG A 634 44.81 5.68 -7.84
N ASP A 635 45.56 5.29 -8.87
CA ASP A 635 46.19 6.23 -9.80
C ASP A 635 45.15 7.12 -10.49
N LEU A 636 44.04 6.51 -10.92
CA LEU A 636 42.95 7.24 -11.58
C LEU A 636 42.24 8.20 -10.62
N MET A 637 41.99 7.80 -9.37
CA MET A 637 41.45 8.69 -8.34
C MET A 637 42.39 9.86 -8.03
N GLN A 638 43.70 9.61 -7.98
CA GLN A 638 44.70 10.64 -7.72
C GLN A 638 44.70 11.70 -8.85
N ILE A 639 44.64 11.27 -10.11
CA ILE A 639 44.56 12.18 -11.28
C ILE A 639 43.31 13.05 -11.19
N GLU A 640 42.15 12.47 -10.84
CA GLU A 640 40.91 13.24 -10.67
C GLU A 640 40.99 14.22 -9.49
N PHE A 641 41.59 13.84 -8.36
CA PHE A 641 41.82 14.76 -7.25
C PHE A 641 42.74 15.92 -7.63
N GLU A 642 43.85 15.66 -8.33
CA GLU A 642 44.70 16.72 -8.86
C GLU A 642 43.96 17.64 -9.83
N SER A 643 43.07 17.08 -10.66
CA SER A 643 42.23 17.89 -11.55
C SER A 643 41.26 18.78 -10.78
N VAL A 644 40.70 18.31 -9.66
CA VAL A 644 39.84 19.12 -8.79
C VAL A 644 40.66 20.20 -8.07
N GLU A 645 41.86 19.89 -7.61
CA GLU A 645 42.74 20.86 -6.94
C GLU A 645 43.19 22.00 -7.85
N ARG A 646 43.37 21.72 -9.15
CA ARG A 646 43.73 22.75 -10.15
C ARG A 646 42.57 23.70 -10.49
N ASP A 647 41.33 23.29 -10.25
CA ASP A 647 40.13 24.08 -10.52
C ASP A 647 39.46 24.54 -9.21
N GLU A 648 39.82 25.75 -8.77
CA GLU A 648 39.28 26.38 -7.56
C GLU A 648 37.75 26.47 -7.54
N MET A 649 37.10 26.65 -8.70
CA MET A 649 35.63 26.72 -8.77
C MET A 649 35.01 25.34 -8.50
N ARG A 650 35.55 24.30 -9.13
CA ARG A 650 35.11 22.91 -8.92
C ARG A 650 35.37 22.46 -7.48
N LYS A 651 36.54 22.80 -6.92
CA LYS A 651 36.90 22.53 -5.53
C LYS A 651 35.91 23.17 -4.55
N SER A 652 35.63 24.47 -4.73
CA SER A 652 34.67 25.18 -3.88
C SER A 652 33.26 24.59 -3.98
N LYS A 653 32.83 24.17 -5.18
CA LYS A 653 31.53 23.53 -5.40
C LYS A 653 31.43 22.18 -4.68
N ILE A 654 32.48 21.35 -4.74
CA ILE A 654 32.52 20.05 -4.07
C ILE A 654 32.49 20.22 -2.55
N LEU A 655 33.28 21.16 -2.00
CA LEU A 655 33.32 21.42 -0.57
C LEU A 655 31.99 21.99 -0.05
N ALA A 656 31.34 22.89 -0.80
CA ALA A 656 30.01 23.40 -0.44
C ALA A 656 28.93 22.33 -0.51
N GLY A 657 29.07 21.34 -1.41
CA GLY A 657 28.15 20.21 -1.59
C GLY A 657 28.55 18.93 -0.82
N ARG A 658 29.33 19.05 0.28
CA ARG A 658 29.78 17.88 1.09
C ARG A 658 28.61 17.02 1.54
N ASP A 659 27.61 17.64 2.16
CA ASP A 659 26.44 16.94 2.71
C ASP A 659 25.57 16.32 1.62
N ASP A 660 25.46 17.00 0.47
CA ASP A 660 24.71 16.50 -0.68
C ASP A 660 25.37 15.27 -1.28
N SER A 661 26.70 15.29 -1.42
CA SER A 661 27.48 14.16 -1.93
C SER A 661 27.37 12.94 -1.00
N TRP A 662 27.46 13.16 0.32
CA TRP A 662 27.26 12.10 1.31
C TRP A 662 25.83 11.54 1.26
N ARG A 663 24.81 12.39 1.21
CA ARG A 663 23.40 11.98 1.11
C ARG A 663 23.15 11.15 -0.15
N ASP A 664 23.70 11.55 -1.29
CA ASP A 664 23.60 10.81 -2.55
C ASP A 664 24.22 9.40 -2.43
N PHE A 665 25.36 9.29 -1.76
CA PHE A 665 25.99 8.00 -1.50
C PHE A 665 25.16 7.12 -0.55
N VAL A 666 24.64 7.69 0.54
CA VAL A 666 23.75 6.97 1.47
C VAL A 666 22.49 6.47 0.76
N LYS A 667 21.85 7.30 -0.09
CA LYS A 667 20.70 6.88 -0.91
C LYS A 667 21.04 5.71 -1.84
N PHE A 668 22.23 5.74 -2.45
CA PHE A 668 22.71 4.64 -3.28
C PHE A 668 22.91 3.36 -2.47
N VAL A 669 23.56 3.45 -1.30
CA VAL A 669 23.76 2.34 -0.36
C VAL A 669 22.42 1.74 0.07
N ARG A 670 21.46 2.56 0.51
CA ARG A 670 20.10 2.11 0.88
C ARG A 670 19.42 1.32 -0.24
N THR A 671 19.49 1.83 -1.46
CA THR A 671 18.90 1.17 -2.64
C THR A 671 19.52 -0.19 -2.90
N ARG A 672 20.82 -0.34 -2.59
CA ARG A 672 21.54 -1.60 -2.75
C ARG A 672 21.21 -2.60 -1.64
N ILE A 673 21.11 -2.16 -0.38
CA ILE A 673 20.70 -3.00 0.75
C ILE A 673 19.33 -3.66 0.47
N THR A 674 18.39 -2.93 -0.13
CA THR A 674 17.07 -3.48 -0.48
C THR A 674 17.13 -4.53 -1.59
N LYS A 675 18.15 -4.51 -2.45
CA LYS A 675 18.28 -5.39 -3.63
C LYS A 675 19.08 -6.67 -3.35
N GLU A 676 20.15 -6.59 -2.57
CA GLU A 676 21.03 -7.72 -2.27
C GLU A 676 20.52 -8.54 -1.08
N LYS A 677 20.38 -9.85 -1.28
CA LYS A 677 19.90 -10.78 -0.23
C LYS A 677 21.04 -11.38 0.60
N ASP A 678 22.24 -11.46 0.04
CA ASP A 678 23.31 -12.28 0.60
C ASP A 678 23.88 -11.71 1.92
N GLU A 679 23.88 -10.39 2.08
CA GLU A 679 24.43 -9.70 3.25
C GLU A 679 23.33 -9.09 4.14
N LYS A 680 22.06 -9.40 3.85
CA LYS A 680 20.89 -8.83 4.52
C LYS A 680 20.86 -9.13 6.02
N THR A 681 21.21 -10.35 6.43
CA THR A 681 21.18 -10.76 7.84
C THR A 681 22.24 -10.06 8.68
N GLU A 682 23.43 -9.84 8.13
CA GLU A 682 24.51 -9.13 8.84
C GLU A 682 24.15 -7.66 9.04
N ILE A 683 23.55 -7.04 8.01
CA ILE A 683 23.06 -5.66 8.06
C ILE A 683 21.88 -5.52 9.03
N GLU A 684 20.93 -6.46 9.03
CA GLU A 684 19.81 -6.49 9.98
C GLU A 684 20.28 -6.62 11.43
N ASN A 685 21.30 -7.46 11.69
CA ASN A 685 21.89 -7.62 13.01
C ASN A 685 22.61 -6.35 13.47
N LEU A 686 23.26 -5.64 12.57
CA LEU A 686 23.92 -4.37 12.85
C LEU A 686 22.89 -3.31 13.28
N VAL A 687 21.78 -3.17 12.54
CA VAL A 687 20.68 -2.28 12.91
C VAL A 687 20.05 -2.69 14.24
N HIS A 688 19.86 -3.99 14.48
CA HIS A 688 19.28 -4.49 15.73
C HIS A 688 20.18 -4.17 16.93
N THR A 689 21.49 -4.37 16.80
CA THR A 689 22.47 -4.08 17.86
C THR A 689 22.51 -2.58 18.16
N TRP A 690 22.56 -1.75 17.12
CA TRP A 690 22.50 -0.30 17.26
C TRP A 690 21.20 0.20 17.89
N ALA A 691 20.05 -0.37 17.50
CA ALA A 691 18.77 -0.03 18.10
C ALA A 691 18.72 -0.39 19.60
N LEU A 692 19.22 -1.57 19.99
CA LEU A 692 19.32 -1.96 21.38
C LEU A 692 20.24 -1.04 22.20
N ASP A 693 21.43 -0.73 21.68
CA ASP A 693 22.38 0.16 22.32
C ASP A 693 21.79 1.55 22.53
N LEU A 694 21.03 2.04 21.54
CA LEU A 694 20.34 3.32 21.65
C LEU A 694 19.27 3.29 22.74
N TYR A 695 18.43 2.26 22.85
CA TYR A 695 17.44 2.17 23.92
C TYR A 695 18.04 1.91 25.32
N GLY A 696 19.35 1.70 25.37
CA GLY A 696 20.05 1.24 26.54
C GLY A 696 19.83 -0.26 26.64
N SER A 697 20.92 -1.03 26.56
CA SER A 697 20.95 -2.32 27.21
C SER A 697 20.57 -2.08 28.67
N GLY A 698 19.32 -2.36 29.07
CA GLY A 698 19.03 -2.55 30.48
C GLY A 698 20.06 -3.55 30.98
N GLU A 699 20.99 -3.12 31.83
CA GLU A 699 22.10 -3.92 32.31
C GLU A 699 21.54 -5.17 33.01
N THR A 700 21.38 -6.22 32.21
CA THR A 700 21.59 -7.60 32.62
C THR A 700 22.95 -8.05 32.08
N GLN A 701 23.98 -7.20 32.24
CA GLN A 701 25.32 -7.74 32.39
C GLN A 701 25.38 -8.38 33.78
N THR A 702 25.02 -9.66 33.82
CA THR A 702 25.51 -10.56 34.85
C THR A 702 27.02 -10.64 34.68
N GLU A 703 27.74 -9.71 35.30
CA GLU A 703 29.12 -9.96 35.71
C GLU A 703 29.09 -11.14 36.69
N LEU A 704 29.19 -12.35 36.16
CA LEU A 704 29.70 -13.50 36.89
C LEU A 704 31.18 -13.21 37.22
N LYS A 705 31.39 -12.41 38.26
CA LYS A 705 32.65 -12.43 39.01
C LYS A 705 32.65 -13.71 39.84
N VAL A 706 33.37 -14.70 39.34
CA VAL A 706 33.87 -15.82 40.14
C VAL A 706 34.79 -15.26 41.22
N ALA A 707 34.41 -15.48 42.49
CA ALA A 707 35.31 -15.62 43.62
C ALA A 707 34.74 -16.69 44.56
#